data_AF-A0A495VD01-F1
#
_entry.id   AF-A0A495VD01-F1
#
_cell.length_a   1.000
_cell.length_b   1.000
_cell.length_c   1.000
_cell.angle_alpha   90.00
_cell.angle_beta   90.00
_cell.angle_gamma   90.00
#
_symmetry.space_group_name_H-M   'P 1'
#
loop_
_entity.id
_entity.type
_entity.pdbx_description
1 polymer ?
#
loop_
_entity_poly.entity_id
_entity_poly.type
_entity_poly.pdbx_seq_one_letter_code
_entity_poly.pdbx_strand_id
1 'polypeptide(L)'
;MGAKKRLLRRAETLLERLADVLPAGTEPPDWTAHAFRWRRRGDHGWLQAVPAPHRIALDDLLCLDRQKAEIERNTAAFLAGRGANNVLLWGSRGTGKSSLIKAVFNAMRDRGLRLIEVDKDDLIQLPEILELIGDRPERFILFCDDLSFEASESGYKALKAALDGSITATPENLLIYATSNRRHLLPELHSENREARFVDGELHHGEAVEEKISLSDRFGLWVAFHPFSQIQYLTLVRHWLARFGRASEVAAPEAHETLERAALQWALRRGSRSGRTAWQFARDWSGRDWPQDRSAMRSGTDTGEAMSQLKQPPWLQNTEGKMRRVGVELEMSGLGLDALAAGVAGFFALEIESRGRYERVLKGDPAGDWVVELDYDLLKRLGRETYAEDTLEGEIAQAAEGALARVAGAIVPVEVVGPPLPLERLGEVEGLIVCLREAGAKGTSDSLVNAFGMQFNPEVPGTDPDTITACLKAFLCLSDWLVARADIDLARRVTCYVDPFPADYIRKVIAPDYRPDLSVLIDDYLADNPTRNRMLDMLPLFLFLDEERVRKVTQDPLVKARPTFHYRLPDCEIHKPDWGLYLAWNDWVEVERLAADSERLNGCCAAYRAFLDRPLERWLDAWKDVLEAEWLERP
;
A
#
# COMPACT_ATOMS: atom_id res chain seq x y z
N MET A 1 2.16 25.14 -78.95
CA MET A 1 1.27 24.55 -77.91
C MET A 1 1.91 23.46 -77.05
N GLY A 2 2.74 22.55 -77.60
CA GLY A 2 3.28 21.40 -76.83
C GLY A 2 4.35 21.72 -75.76
N ALA A 3 5.14 22.78 -75.93
CA ALA A 3 6.16 23.18 -74.93
C ALA A 3 5.53 23.74 -73.64
N LYS A 4 4.48 24.56 -73.78
CA LYS A 4 3.73 25.14 -72.65
C LYS A 4 3.02 24.06 -71.82
N LYS A 5 2.42 23.06 -72.48
CA LYS A 5 1.82 21.88 -71.81
C LYS A 5 2.84 21.00 -71.09
N ARG A 6 4.05 20.84 -71.64
CA ARG A 6 5.14 20.11 -70.98
C ARG A 6 5.69 20.86 -69.76
N LEU A 7 5.79 22.18 -69.84
CA LEU A 7 6.22 23.02 -68.73
C LEU A 7 5.19 22.99 -67.58
N LEU A 8 3.90 23.10 -67.90
CA LEU A 8 2.81 23.01 -66.93
C LEU A 8 2.80 21.65 -66.20
N ARG A 9 2.90 20.53 -66.94
CA ARG A 9 3.01 19.21 -66.31
C ARG A 9 4.24 19.07 -65.42
N ARG A 10 5.40 19.58 -65.86
CA ARG A 10 6.61 19.54 -65.02
C ARG A 10 6.48 20.41 -63.78
N ALA A 11 5.82 21.56 -63.87
CA ALA A 11 5.54 22.43 -62.74
C ALA A 11 4.54 21.78 -61.77
N GLU A 12 3.47 21.14 -62.27
CA GLU A 12 2.52 20.35 -61.46
C GLU A 12 3.24 19.21 -60.74
N THR A 13 4.06 18.41 -61.44
CA THR A 13 4.84 17.33 -60.81
C THR A 13 5.88 17.85 -59.80
N LEU A 14 6.44 19.05 -60.03
CA LEU A 14 7.37 19.66 -59.08
C LEU A 14 6.63 20.21 -57.85
N LEU A 15 5.42 20.76 -58.03
CA LEU A 15 4.55 21.22 -56.96
C LEU A 15 4.00 20.06 -56.14
N GLU A 16 3.63 18.94 -56.75
CA GLU A 16 3.24 17.70 -56.06
C GLU A 16 4.41 17.14 -55.24
N ARG A 17 5.62 17.10 -55.81
CA ARG A 17 6.83 16.67 -55.09
C ARG A 17 7.27 17.65 -54.00
N LEU A 18 7.01 18.95 -54.19
CA LEU A 18 7.26 19.96 -53.17
C LEU A 18 6.22 19.87 -52.06
N ALA A 19 4.96 19.52 -52.36
CA ALA A 19 3.92 19.27 -51.38
C ALA A 19 4.27 18.07 -50.47
N ASP A 20 4.89 17.03 -51.03
CA ASP A 20 5.44 15.90 -50.26
C ASP A 20 6.67 16.27 -49.40
N VAL A 21 7.30 17.42 -49.68
CA VAL A 21 8.48 17.95 -48.96
C VAL A 21 8.11 19.13 -48.04
N LEU A 22 6.91 19.71 -48.19
CA LEU A 22 6.40 20.74 -47.29
C LEU A 22 6.35 20.17 -45.87
N PRO A 23 6.77 20.93 -44.84
CA PRO A 23 6.64 20.49 -43.47
C PRO A 23 5.17 20.19 -43.17
N ALA A 24 4.90 19.04 -42.54
CA ALA A 24 3.60 18.80 -41.93
C ALA A 24 3.27 19.98 -40.99
N GLY A 25 2.05 20.52 -41.07
CA GLY A 25 1.60 21.65 -40.24
C GLY A 25 1.33 22.98 -40.96
N THR A 26 1.43 23.05 -42.29
CA THR A 26 1.08 24.27 -43.05
C THR A 26 -0.42 24.48 -43.30
N GLU A 27 -1.24 23.45 -43.08
CA GLU A 27 -2.70 23.54 -43.22
C GLU A 27 -3.34 23.97 -41.90
N PRO A 28 -4.44 24.76 -41.94
CA PRO A 28 -5.15 25.10 -40.72
C PRO A 28 -5.66 23.83 -40.01
N PRO A 29 -5.69 23.79 -38.67
CA PRO A 29 -6.19 22.62 -37.94
C PRO A 29 -7.63 22.28 -38.36
N ASP A 30 -7.93 20.98 -38.44
CA ASP A 30 -9.29 20.50 -38.68
C ASP A 30 -10.16 20.70 -37.43
N TRP A 31 -10.80 21.86 -37.35
CA TRP A 31 -11.67 22.25 -36.24
C TRP A 31 -12.97 21.45 -36.13
N THR A 32 -13.26 20.55 -37.08
CA THR A 32 -14.36 19.59 -36.93
C THR A 32 -14.04 18.52 -35.87
N ALA A 33 -12.76 18.32 -35.57
CA ALA A 33 -12.33 17.45 -34.49
C ALA A 33 -12.56 18.09 -33.11
N HIS A 34 -12.85 17.23 -32.13
CA HIS A 34 -13.02 17.66 -30.73
C HIS A 34 -11.71 17.58 -29.92
N ALA A 35 -10.74 16.80 -30.38
CA ALA A 35 -9.50 16.54 -29.69
C ALA A 35 -8.31 16.73 -30.63
N PHE A 36 -7.23 17.29 -30.09
CA PHE A 36 -6.01 17.60 -30.80
C PHE A 36 -4.80 17.16 -30.00
N ARG A 37 -3.70 16.88 -30.68
CA ARG A 37 -2.38 16.72 -30.09
C ARG A 37 -1.43 17.73 -30.70
N TRP A 38 -0.68 18.45 -29.88
CA TRP A 38 0.38 19.30 -30.38
C TRP A 38 1.52 18.46 -30.93
N ARG A 39 1.99 18.82 -32.12
CA ARG A 39 3.13 18.18 -32.80
C ARG A 39 4.09 19.25 -33.21
N ARG A 40 5.38 18.90 -33.21
CA ARG A 40 6.45 19.80 -33.62
C ARG A 40 7.38 19.12 -34.61
N ARG A 41 7.89 19.90 -35.56
CA ARG A 41 8.98 19.52 -36.47
C ARG A 41 9.91 20.72 -36.64
N GLY A 42 11.09 20.66 -36.02
CA GLY A 42 11.97 21.82 -35.93
C GLY A 42 11.30 22.94 -35.13
N ASP A 43 11.33 24.17 -35.61
CA ASP A 43 10.75 25.32 -34.90
C ASP A 43 9.26 25.55 -35.23
N HIS A 44 8.64 24.66 -36.01
CA HIS A 44 7.22 24.76 -36.39
C HIS A 44 6.38 23.75 -35.61
N GLY A 45 5.32 24.23 -34.97
CA GLY A 45 4.30 23.41 -34.31
C GLY A 45 2.96 23.42 -35.05
N TRP A 46 2.14 22.39 -34.82
CA TRP A 46 0.77 22.34 -35.33
C TRP A 46 -0.15 21.47 -34.45
N LEU A 47 -1.45 21.75 -34.53
CA LEU A 47 -2.49 20.94 -33.89
C LEU A 47 -2.91 19.79 -34.82
N GLN A 48 -2.52 18.56 -34.47
CA GLN A 48 -2.95 17.36 -35.16
C GLN A 48 -4.29 16.88 -34.61
N ALA A 49 -5.32 16.84 -35.46
CA ALA A 49 -6.63 16.29 -35.09
C ALA A 49 -6.55 14.81 -34.68
N VAL A 50 -7.29 14.46 -33.63
CA VAL A 50 -7.43 13.08 -33.11
C VAL A 50 -8.87 12.61 -33.38
N PRO A 51 -9.13 11.90 -34.50
CA PRO A 51 -10.49 11.58 -34.93
C PRO A 51 -11.21 10.57 -34.02
N ALA A 52 -10.46 9.69 -33.35
CA ALA A 52 -10.99 8.67 -32.45
C ALA A 52 -10.34 8.75 -31.07
N PRO A 53 -10.69 9.75 -30.24
CA PRO A 53 -10.18 9.84 -28.87
C PRO A 53 -10.67 8.66 -28.04
N HIS A 54 -9.88 8.28 -27.02
CA HIS A 54 -10.19 7.17 -26.12
C HIS A 54 -11.56 7.37 -25.46
N ARG A 55 -12.48 6.42 -25.66
CA ARG A 55 -13.85 6.46 -25.13
C ARG A 55 -13.95 5.76 -23.78
N ILE A 56 -13.55 6.47 -22.73
CA ILE A 56 -13.80 6.05 -21.35
C ILE A 56 -15.01 6.82 -20.81
N ALA A 57 -15.97 6.12 -20.19
CA ALA A 57 -17.12 6.75 -19.55
C ALA A 57 -16.78 7.16 -18.13
N LEU A 58 -17.47 8.17 -17.60
CA LEU A 58 -17.35 8.55 -16.19
C LEU A 58 -17.77 7.42 -15.25
N ASP A 59 -18.78 6.65 -15.64
CA ASP A 59 -19.26 5.51 -14.87
C ASP A 59 -18.24 4.36 -14.80
N ASP A 60 -17.27 4.32 -15.72
CA ASP A 60 -16.19 3.33 -15.70
C ASP A 60 -15.08 3.66 -14.68
N LEU A 61 -15.10 4.86 -14.10
CA LEU A 61 -14.10 5.36 -13.15
C LEU A 61 -14.60 5.23 -11.71
N LEU A 62 -14.58 4.03 -11.15
CA LEU A 62 -15.09 3.81 -9.80
C LEU A 62 -14.20 4.38 -8.70
N CYS A 63 -14.79 4.61 -7.52
CA CYS A 63 -14.12 5.09 -6.31
C CYS A 63 -13.47 6.49 -6.46
N LEU A 64 -14.00 7.31 -7.37
CA LEU A 64 -13.51 8.65 -7.69
C LEU A 64 -14.63 9.70 -7.64
N ASP A 65 -15.71 9.46 -6.88
CA ASP A 65 -16.94 10.27 -6.95
C ASP A 65 -16.71 11.73 -6.57
N ARG A 66 -15.88 11.99 -5.54
CA ARG A 66 -15.49 13.34 -5.17
C ARG A 66 -14.66 14.02 -6.27
N GLN A 67 -13.66 13.33 -6.81
CA GLN A 67 -12.79 13.84 -7.86
C GLN A 67 -13.60 14.15 -9.13
N LYS A 68 -14.54 13.28 -9.51
CA LYS A 68 -15.48 13.52 -10.61
C LYS A 68 -16.28 14.79 -10.39
N ALA A 69 -16.94 14.89 -9.23
CA ALA A 69 -17.79 16.05 -8.92
C ALA A 69 -17.01 17.36 -8.96
N GLU A 70 -15.77 17.40 -8.44
CA GLU A 70 -14.93 18.59 -8.46
C GLU A 70 -14.54 19.01 -9.89
N ILE A 71 -14.06 18.07 -10.72
CA ILE A 71 -13.65 18.35 -12.10
C ILE A 71 -14.85 18.68 -12.99
N GLU A 72 -15.95 17.95 -12.86
CA GLU A 72 -17.17 18.18 -13.64
C GLU A 72 -17.77 19.55 -13.32
N ARG A 73 -17.85 19.93 -12.04
CA ARG A 73 -18.32 21.25 -11.62
C ARG A 73 -17.46 22.36 -12.21
N ASN A 74 -16.13 22.23 -12.14
CA ASN A 74 -15.19 23.21 -12.68
C ASN A 74 -15.34 23.35 -14.21
N THR A 75 -15.39 22.22 -14.92
CA THR A 75 -15.50 22.18 -16.39
C THR A 75 -16.86 22.69 -16.87
N ALA A 76 -17.93 22.37 -16.16
CA ALA A 76 -19.27 22.89 -16.47
C ALA A 76 -19.37 24.40 -16.25
N ALA A 77 -18.73 24.93 -15.20
CA ALA A 77 -18.64 26.38 -14.96
C ALA A 77 -17.89 27.07 -16.10
N PHE A 78 -16.75 26.52 -16.52
CA PHE A 78 -15.96 27.01 -17.64
C PHE A 78 -16.76 27.07 -18.95
N LEU A 79 -17.47 25.98 -19.28
CA LEU A 79 -18.33 25.94 -20.47
C LEU A 79 -19.49 26.95 -20.41
N ALA A 80 -19.96 27.26 -19.20
CA ALA A 80 -20.98 28.29 -18.98
C ALA A 80 -20.42 29.72 -18.94
N GLY A 81 -19.11 29.92 -19.17
CA GLY A 81 -18.46 31.23 -19.07
C GLY A 81 -18.41 31.80 -17.65
N ARG A 82 -18.47 30.94 -16.63
CA ARG A 82 -18.32 31.30 -15.22
C ARG A 82 -16.88 31.06 -14.77
N GLY A 83 -16.50 31.63 -13.62
CA GLY A 83 -15.18 31.41 -13.03
C GLY A 83 -14.86 29.92 -12.84
N ALA A 84 -13.69 29.51 -13.32
CA ALA A 84 -13.17 28.16 -13.26
C ALA A 84 -11.65 28.19 -13.13
N ASN A 85 -11.08 27.14 -12.54
CA ASN A 85 -9.67 27.10 -12.19
C ASN A 85 -8.88 26.14 -13.10
N ASN A 86 -7.59 26.44 -13.29
CA ASN A 86 -6.61 25.46 -13.75
C ASN A 86 -6.52 24.31 -12.74
N VAL A 87 -6.33 23.09 -13.23
CA VAL A 87 -6.46 21.88 -12.41
C VAL A 87 -5.17 21.07 -12.40
N LEU A 88 -4.70 20.72 -11.19
CA LEU A 88 -3.63 19.75 -10.99
C LEU A 88 -4.18 18.47 -10.34
N LEU A 89 -4.11 17.35 -11.05
CA LEU A 89 -4.43 16.02 -10.53
C LEU A 89 -3.13 15.35 -10.11
N TRP A 90 -2.96 15.05 -8.83
CA TRP A 90 -1.71 14.49 -8.32
C TRP A 90 -1.93 13.22 -7.51
N GLY A 91 -0.91 12.37 -7.43
CA GLY A 91 -0.92 11.17 -6.59
C GLY A 91 -0.49 9.90 -7.35
N SER A 92 -0.89 8.74 -6.85
CA SER A 92 -0.28 7.47 -7.25
C SER A 92 -0.49 7.09 -8.73
N ARG A 93 0.43 6.31 -9.29
CA ARG A 93 0.34 5.82 -10.68
C ARG A 93 -0.85 4.86 -10.82
N GLY A 94 -1.55 4.92 -11.96
CA GLY A 94 -2.63 3.96 -12.28
C GLY A 94 -3.96 4.18 -11.54
N THR A 95 -4.12 5.29 -10.80
CA THR A 95 -5.34 5.64 -10.05
C THR A 95 -6.44 6.29 -10.90
N GLY A 96 -6.17 6.59 -12.17
CA GLY A 96 -7.18 7.13 -13.10
C GLY A 96 -7.13 8.64 -13.35
N LYS A 97 -6.06 9.34 -12.94
CA LYS A 97 -5.88 10.80 -13.17
C LYS A 97 -6.15 11.22 -14.62
N SER A 98 -5.37 10.68 -15.57
CA SER A 98 -5.49 11.00 -17.00
C SER A 98 -6.79 10.48 -17.59
N SER A 99 -7.29 9.35 -17.06
CA SER A 99 -8.55 8.76 -17.46
C SER A 99 -9.75 9.65 -17.09
N LEU A 100 -9.71 10.31 -15.92
CA LEU A 100 -10.77 11.21 -15.47
C LEU A 100 -10.91 12.41 -16.39
N ILE A 101 -9.80 13.04 -16.77
CA ILE A 101 -9.81 14.18 -17.71
C ILE A 101 -10.43 13.75 -19.05
N LYS A 102 -10.04 12.58 -19.56
CA LYS A 102 -10.59 12.01 -20.80
C LYS A 102 -12.08 11.68 -20.67
N ALA A 103 -12.53 11.16 -19.53
CA ALA A 103 -13.94 10.85 -19.27
C ALA A 103 -14.81 12.12 -19.19
N VAL A 104 -14.35 13.16 -18.49
CA VAL A 104 -15.04 14.46 -18.42
C VAL A 104 -15.09 15.11 -19.80
N PHE A 105 -13.99 15.08 -20.55
CA PHE A 105 -13.98 15.56 -21.93
C PHE A 105 -15.02 14.82 -22.78
N ASN A 106 -15.05 13.49 -22.73
CA ASN A 106 -16.03 12.70 -23.48
C ASN A 106 -17.47 13.05 -23.13
N ALA A 107 -17.77 13.31 -21.85
CA ALA A 107 -19.10 13.67 -21.39
C ALA A 107 -19.53 15.10 -21.81
N MET A 108 -18.57 15.98 -22.12
CA MET A 108 -18.86 17.41 -22.35
C MET A 108 -18.42 17.95 -23.73
N ARG A 109 -17.74 17.16 -24.58
CA ARG A 109 -17.23 17.58 -25.90
C ARG A 109 -18.30 18.15 -26.84
N ASP A 110 -19.53 17.65 -26.74
CA ASP A 110 -20.66 18.08 -27.58
C ASP A 110 -21.24 19.43 -27.13
N ARG A 111 -20.78 19.97 -25.99
CA ARG A 111 -21.17 21.29 -25.44
C ARG A 111 -20.18 22.41 -25.83
N GLY A 112 -19.31 22.17 -26.81
CA GLY A 112 -18.31 23.13 -27.27
C GLY A 112 -16.93 23.00 -26.60
N LEU A 113 -16.71 21.94 -25.81
CA LEU A 113 -15.40 21.64 -25.24
C LEU A 113 -14.47 21.02 -26.29
N ARG A 114 -13.20 21.42 -26.25
CA ARG A 114 -12.09 20.87 -27.04
C ARG A 114 -10.94 20.48 -26.11
N LEU A 115 -10.21 19.42 -26.47
CA LEU A 115 -9.05 18.94 -25.70
C LEU A 115 -7.80 19.05 -26.56
N ILE A 116 -6.74 19.64 -26.01
CA ILE A 116 -5.42 19.74 -26.65
C ILE A 116 -4.42 19.02 -25.75
N GLU A 117 -3.89 17.88 -26.19
CA GLU A 117 -2.81 17.18 -25.49
C GLU A 117 -1.45 17.78 -25.90
N VAL A 118 -0.65 18.18 -24.90
CA VAL A 118 0.70 18.73 -25.09
C VAL A 118 1.68 17.94 -24.25
N ASP A 119 2.81 17.55 -24.83
CA ASP A 119 3.90 16.90 -24.10
C ASP A 119 4.63 17.93 -23.23
N LYS A 120 5.20 17.49 -22.10
CA LYS A 120 5.95 18.38 -21.19
C LYS A 120 7.09 19.11 -21.91
N ASP A 121 7.75 18.45 -22.86
CA ASP A 121 8.91 19.00 -23.57
C ASP A 121 8.50 20.09 -24.58
N ASP A 122 7.24 20.06 -25.02
CA ASP A 122 6.68 21.02 -25.97
C ASP A 122 5.95 22.20 -25.30
N LEU A 123 5.88 22.25 -23.95
CA LEU A 123 5.27 23.36 -23.22
C LEU A 123 5.92 24.72 -23.51
N ILE A 124 7.17 24.74 -24.00
CA ILE A 124 7.82 25.96 -24.47
C ILE A 124 7.05 26.65 -25.61
N GLN A 125 6.26 25.88 -26.39
CA GLN A 125 5.44 26.36 -27.50
C GLN A 125 4.04 26.80 -27.08
N LEU A 126 3.76 26.89 -25.77
CA LEU A 126 2.48 27.40 -25.26
C LEU A 126 2.04 28.71 -25.94
N PRO A 127 2.90 29.74 -26.13
CA PRO A 127 2.48 30.98 -26.79
C PRO A 127 1.90 30.76 -28.20
N GLU A 128 2.51 29.90 -29.02
CA GLU A 128 2.02 29.57 -30.37
C GLU A 128 0.66 28.88 -30.31
N ILE A 129 0.45 27.98 -29.33
CA ILE A 129 -0.84 27.33 -29.10
C ILE A 129 -1.91 28.36 -28.71
N LEU A 130 -1.57 29.32 -27.84
CA LEU A 130 -2.50 30.37 -27.41
C LEU A 130 -2.95 31.25 -28.58
N GLU A 131 -2.02 31.63 -29.46
CA GLU A 131 -2.33 32.41 -30.67
C GLU A 131 -3.29 31.67 -31.61
N LEU A 132 -3.15 30.35 -31.76
CA LEU A 132 -4.01 29.54 -32.61
C LEU A 132 -5.46 29.42 -32.09
N ILE A 133 -5.65 29.46 -30.76
CA ILE A 133 -6.95 29.21 -30.13
C ILE A 133 -7.63 30.45 -29.56
N GLY A 134 -6.92 31.57 -29.38
CA GLY A 134 -7.41 32.74 -28.64
C GLY A 134 -8.70 33.34 -29.21
N ASP A 135 -8.80 33.46 -30.53
CA ASP A 135 -9.97 34.06 -31.20
C ASP A 135 -11.10 33.05 -31.49
N ARG A 136 -10.97 31.82 -30.98
CA ARG A 136 -11.91 30.74 -31.29
C ARG A 136 -13.10 30.73 -30.33
N PRO A 137 -14.32 30.46 -30.84
CA PRO A 137 -15.53 30.40 -30.00
C PRO A 137 -15.58 29.15 -29.10
N GLU A 138 -14.82 28.11 -29.43
CA GLU A 138 -14.73 26.90 -28.62
C GLU A 138 -14.00 27.13 -27.29
N ARG A 139 -14.26 26.28 -26.29
CA ARG A 139 -13.58 26.27 -24.99
C ARG A 139 -12.56 25.13 -24.97
N PHE A 140 -11.32 25.42 -24.62
CA PHE A 140 -10.19 24.49 -24.68
C PHE A 140 -9.74 24.07 -23.29
N ILE A 141 -9.50 22.77 -23.11
CA ILE A 141 -8.64 22.24 -22.05
C ILE A 141 -7.31 21.88 -22.70
N LEU A 142 -6.23 22.52 -22.26
CA LEU A 142 -4.87 22.06 -22.55
C LEU A 142 -4.48 21.05 -21.48
N PHE A 143 -4.19 19.84 -21.93
CA PHE A 143 -3.91 18.69 -21.09
C PHE A 143 -2.44 18.27 -21.20
N CYS A 144 -1.74 18.27 -20.07
CA CYS A 144 -0.38 17.73 -19.96
C CYS A 144 -0.36 16.51 -19.02
N ASP A 145 0.08 15.35 -19.51
CA ASP A 145 0.14 14.11 -18.74
C ASP A 145 1.53 13.93 -18.09
N ASP A 146 1.57 13.40 -16.86
CA ASP A 146 2.79 13.13 -16.08
C ASP A 146 3.77 14.33 -15.99
N LEU A 147 3.22 15.50 -15.64
CA LEU A 147 3.96 16.74 -15.48
C LEU A 147 4.94 16.64 -14.31
N SER A 148 6.23 16.70 -14.63
CA SER A 148 7.33 16.84 -13.70
C SER A 148 8.50 17.53 -14.42
N PHE A 149 9.13 18.48 -13.73
CA PHE A 149 10.20 19.32 -14.27
C PHE A 149 11.53 19.05 -13.55
N GLU A 150 12.63 19.28 -14.25
CA GLU A 150 13.92 19.59 -13.65
C GLU A 150 14.09 21.12 -13.54
N ALA A 151 14.94 21.59 -12.60
CA ALA A 151 15.05 23.00 -12.24
C ALA A 151 15.46 23.96 -13.39
N SER A 152 15.99 23.43 -14.50
CA SER A 152 16.45 24.19 -15.65
C SER A 152 15.58 24.04 -16.91
N GLU A 153 14.44 23.35 -16.85
CA GLU A 153 13.59 23.12 -18.03
C GLU A 153 12.89 24.42 -18.48
N SER A 154 12.99 24.75 -19.78
CA SER A 154 12.35 25.94 -20.36
C SER A 154 10.82 25.89 -20.36
N GLY A 155 10.24 24.68 -20.41
CA GLY A 155 8.79 24.47 -20.32
C GLY A 155 8.19 24.96 -18.99
N TYR A 156 8.96 24.90 -17.90
CA TYR A 156 8.56 25.43 -16.59
C TYR A 156 8.21 26.93 -16.68
N LYS A 157 9.07 27.73 -17.31
CA LYS A 157 8.89 29.19 -17.42
C LYS A 157 7.66 29.55 -18.25
N ALA A 158 7.44 28.82 -19.35
CA ALA A 158 6.28 29.03 -20.22
C ALA A 158 4.96 28.70 -19.49
N LEU A 159 4.91 27.57 -18.78
CA LEU A 159 3.75 27.18 -17.99
C LEU A 159 3.50 28.17 -16.83
N LYS A 160 4.56 28.57 -16.12
CA LYS A 160 4.51 29.57 -15.03
C LYS A 160 3.88 30.87 -15.51
N ALA A 161 4.33 31.37 -16.67
CA ALA A 161 3.83 32.59 -17.30
C ALA A 161 2.35 32.50 -17.71
N ALA A 162 1.92 31.35 -18.23
CA ALA A 162 0.52 31.10 -18.63
C ALA A 162 -0.42 30.95 -17.42
N LEU A 163 0.06 30.42 -16.29
CA LEU A 163 -0.72 30.33 -15.07
C LEU A 163 -0.84 31.68 -14.34
N ASP A 164 0.20 32.53 -14.39
CA ASP A 164 0.18 33.87 -13.79
C ASP A 164 -0.64 34.90 -14.58
N GLY A 165 -0.90 34.63 -15.86
CA GLY A 165 -1.40 35.66 -16.77
C GLY A 165 -0.39 36.80 -16.91
N SER A 166 0.88 36.48 -17.17
CA SER A 166 1.94 37.48 -17.41
C SER A 166 1.70 38.27 -18.73
N ILE A 167 2.73 38.85 -19.34
CA ILE A 167 2.66 39.83 -20.45
C ILE A 167 1.64 39.47 -21.57
N THR A 168 1.43 38.19 -21.85
CA THR A 168 0.35 37.70 -22.72
C THR A 168 -0.77 37.13 -21.84
N ALA A 169 -1.94 37.78 -21.85
CA ALA A 169 -3.09 37.29 -21.10
C ALA A 169 -3.52 35.92 -21.64
N THR A 170 -3.64 34.93 -20.75
CA THR A 170 -4.18 33.62 -21.11
C THR A 170 -5.62 33.79 -21.57
N PRO A 171 -6.00 33.30 -22.76
CA PRO A 171 -7.36 33.45 -23.28
C PRO A 171 -8.41 32.94 -22.30
N GLU A 172 -9.54 33.66 -22.16
CA GLU A 172 -10.65 33.23 -21.29
C GLU A 172 -11.26 31.88 -21.74
N ASN A 173 -11.01 31.48 -22.99
CA ASN A 173 -11.46 30.21 -23.54
C ASN A 173 -10.48 29.05 -23.30
N LEU A 174 -9.51 29.19 -22.39
CA LEU A 174 -8.55 28.13 -22.06
C LEU A 174 -8.50 27.81 -20.55
N LEU A 175 -8.44 26.51 -20.22
CA LEU A 175 -7.97 26.01 -18.93
C LEU A 175 -6.82 25.01 -19.11
N ILE A 176 -5.88 25.00 -18.17
CA ILE A 176 -4.76 24.06 -18.13
C ILE A 176 -5.05 22.97 -17.09
N TYR A 177 -5.11 21.73 -17.56
CA TYR A 177 -5.26 20.53 -16.73
C TYR A 177 -3.96 19.72 -16.80
N ALA A 178 -3.38 19.39 -15.66
CA ALA A 178 -2.15 18.59 -15.59
C ALA A 178 -2.33 17.37 -14.69
N THR A 179 -1.69 16.25 -15.02
CA THR A 179 -1.49 15.16 -14.04
C THR A 179 -0.05 15.15 -13.53
N SER A 180 0.17 14.74 -12.28
CA SER A 180 1.50 14.45 -11.76
C SER A 180 1.49 13.23 -10.85
N ASN A 181 2.63 12.55 -10.76
CA ASN A 181 2.84 11.48 -9.77
C ASN A 181 3.35 12.01 -8.43
N ARG A 182 3.72 13.29 -8.37
CA ARG A 182 4.17 13.99 -7.16
C ARG A 182 3.19 15.10 -6.82
N ARG A 183 3.15 15.48 -5.54
CA ARG A 183 2.37 16.64 -5.08
C ARG A 183 2.97 17.95 -5.62
N HIS A 184 4.30 18.06 -5.61
CA HIS A 184 5.03 19.19 -6.16
C HIS A 184 5.65 18.83 -7.52
N LEU A 185 5.57 19.75 -8.48
CA LEU A 185 5.98 19.52 -9.88
C LEU A 185 7.51 19.47 -10.07
N LEU A 186 8.27 19.91 -9.07
CA LEU A 186 9.72 19.89 -9.02
C LEU A 186 10.21 18.93 -7.92
N PRO A 187 11.35 18.23 -8.09
CA PRO A 187 11.90 17.32 -7.08
C PRO A 187 12.32 18.07 -5.80
N GLU A 188 11.99 17.51 -4.64
CA GLU A 188 12.54 17.93 -3.34
C GLU A 188 13.85 17.19 -3.09
N LEU A 189 14.98 17.90 -3.02
CA LEU A 189 16.26 17.26 -2.67
C LEU A 189 16.45 17.31 -1.15
N HIS A 190 16.84 16.17 -0.56
CA HIS A 190 17.12 16.06 0.88
C HIS A 190 18.21 17.01 1.39
N SER A 191 19.04 17.56 0.51
CA SER A 191 20.02 18.61 0.82
C SER A 191 19.36 19.97 1.06
N GLU A 192 18.30 20.30 0.32
CA GLU A 192 17.60 21.59 0.39
C GLU A 192 16.65 21.64 1.61
N ASN A 193 16.09 20.50 2.02
CA ASN A 193 15.27 20.40 3.24
C ASN A 193 16.08 20.66 4.52
N ARG A 194 17.41 20.48 4.49
CA ARG A 194 18.30 20.80 5.62
C ARG A 194 18.56 22.29 5.81
N GLU A 195 18.22 23.12 4.83
CA GLU A 195 18.34 24.58 4.92
C GLU A 195 17.11 25.24 5.53
N ALA A 196 16.07 24.47 5.86
CA ALA A 196 14.89 24.98 6.54
C ALA A 196 15.27 25.51 7.94
N ARG A 197 14.94 26.77 8.22
CA ARG A 197 15.23 27.44 9.49
C ARG A 197 13.95 27.69 10.26
N PHE A 198 13.96 27.38 11.54
CA PHE A 198 12.90 27.80 12.46
C PHE A 198 13.22 29.22 12.93
N VAL A 199 12.37 30.18 12.59
CA VAL A 199 12.47 31.57 13.07
C VAL A 199 11.09 31.96 13.59
N ASP A 200 11.04 32.52 14.81
CA ASP A 200 9.81 33.01 15.45
C ASP A 200 8.64 32.01 15.51
N GLY A 201 8.94 30.71 15.59
CA GLY A 201 7.93 29.64 15.69
C GLY A 201 7.35 29.17 14.36
N GLU A 202 7.79 29.74 13.22
CA GLU A 202 7.40 29.33 11.88
C GLU A 202 8.58 28.69 11.13
N LEU A 203 8.27 27.66 10.34
CA LEU A 203 9.24 26.93 9.52
C LEU A 203 9.45 27.70 8.20
N HIS A 204 10.61 28.32 8.03
CA HIS A 204 10.99 28.98 6.78
C HIS A 204 11.78 28.01 5.91
N HIS A 205 11.24 27.69 4.74
CA HIS A 205 11.93 26.90 3.72
C HIS A 205 12.92 27.79 2.93
N GLY A 206 13.95 27.21 2.32
CA GLY A 206 14.88 27.96 1.46
C GLY A 206 14.22 28.45 0.16
N GLU A 207 14.76 29.50 -0.48
CA GLU A 207 14.21 30.12 -1.71
C GLU A 207 13.92 29.11 -2.84
N ALA A 208 14.76 28.08 -2.97
CA ALA A 208 14.58 27.01 -3.95
C ALA A 208 13.38 26.09 -3.65
N VAL A 209 12.94 25.94 -2.40
CA VAL A 209 11.75 25.17 -2.01
C VAL A 209 10.48 26.03 -2.15
N GLU A 210 10.56 27.33 -1.84
CA GLU A 210 9.47 28.28 -2.07
C GLU A 210 9.10 28.40 -3.56
N GLU A 211 10.09 28.41 -4.46
CA GLU A 211 9.82 28.43 -5.92
C GLU A 211 9.15 27.13 -6.43
N LYS A 212 9.38 26.00 -5.75
CA LYS A 212 8.78 24.69 -6.07
C LYS A 212 7.32 24.61 -5.67
N ILE A 213 6.99 25.16 -4.50
CA ILE A 213 5.62 25.29 -4.00
C ILE A 213 4.85 26.30 -4.88
N SER A 214 5.49 27.40 -5.27
CA SER A 214 4.89 28.51 -6.02
C SER A 214 4.24 28.12 -7.36
N LEU A 215 4.82 27.20 -8.14
CA LEU A 215 4.21 26.80 -9.43
C LEU A 215 2.96 25.94 -9.22
N SER A 216 3.05 24.95 -8.33
CA SER A 216 1.94 24.05 -8.04
C SER A 216 0.76 24.83 -7.45
N ASP A 217 0.99 25.80 -6.57
CA ASP A 217 -0.06 26.60 -5.91
C ASP A 217 -0.89 27.46 -6.88
N ARG A 218 -0.39 27.70 -8.09
CA ARG A 218 -1.11 28.47 -9.14
C ARG A 218 -2.20 27.66 -9.85
N PHE A 219 -2.23 26.36 -9.65
CA PHE A 219 -3.40 25.57 -10.00
C PHE A 219 -4.48 25.83 -8.95
N GLY A 220 -5.54 26.56 -9.32
CA GLY A 220 -6.61 26.91 -8.39
C GLY A 220 -7.50 25.74 -7.95
N LEU A 221 -7.33 24.54 -8.54
CA LEU A 221 -8.00 23.31 -8.10
C LEU A 221 -7.02 22.15 -8.05
N TRP A 222 -6.83 21.60 -6.85
CA TRP A 222 -5.96 20.45 -6.60
C TRP A 222 -6.80 19.23 -6.28
N VAL A 223 -6.61 18.16 -7.05
CA VAL A 223 -7.38 16.93 -6.90
C VAL A 223 -6.43 15.78 -6.59
N ALA A 224 -6.54 15.25 -5.38
CA ALA A 224 -5.68 14.18 -4.88
C ALA A 224 -6.20 12.79 -5.29
N PHE A 225 -5.28 11.92 -5.70
CA PHE A 225 -5.53 10.53 -6.06
C PHE A 225 -4.68 9.59 -5.20
N HIS A 226 -5.35 8.95 -4.25
CA HIS A 226 -4.73 7.99 -3.34
C HIS A 226 -4.67 6.58 -3.97
N PRO A 227 -3.75 5.72 -3.52
CA PRO A 227 -3.78 4.30 -3.86
C PRO A 227 -5.16 3.68 -3.55
N PHE A 228 -5.60 2.74 -4.37
CA PHE A 228 -6.83 2.01 -4.09
C PHE A 228 -6.62 1.03 -2.93
N SER A 229 -7.61 0.93 -2.04
CA SER A 229 -7.69 -0.18 -1.10
C SER A 229 -7.95 -1.51 -1.83
N GLN A 230 -7.79 -2.64 -1.14
CA GLN A 230 -8.16 -3.96 -1.67
C GLN A 230 -9.61 -4.02 -2.15
N ILE A 231 -10.55 -3.55 -1.31
CA ILE A 231 -11.98 -3.55 -1.61
C ILE A 231 -12.27 -2.73 -2.87
N GLN A 232 -11.65 -1.55 -3.00
CA GLN A 232 -11.79 -0.71 -4.19
C GLN A 232 -11.20 -1.39 -5.42
N TYR A 233 -10.03 -1.99 -5.30
CA TYR A 233 -9.38 -2.74 -6.37
C TYR A 233 -10.25 -3.91 -6.87
N LEU A 234 -10.80 -4.71 -5.96
CA LEU A 234 -11.70 -5.82 -6.29
C LEU A 234 -13.02 -5.32 -6.90
N THR A 235 -13.51 -4.17 -6.45
CA THR A 235 -14.67 -3.50 -7.05
C THR A 235 -14.40 -3.10 -8.50
N LEU A 236 -13.23 -2.53 -8.79
CA LEU A 236 -12.77 -2.23 -10.16
C LEU A 236 -12.64 -3.51 -11.01
N VAL A 237 -12.11 -4.59 -10.45
CA VAL A 237 -11.98 -5.88 -11.15
C VAL A 237 -13.35 -6.42 -11.55
N ARG A 238 -14.31 -6.46 -10.61
CA ARG A 238 -15.68 -6.89 -10.87
C ARG A 238 -16.36 -6.03 -11.95
N HIS A 239 -16.19 -4.72 -11.89
CA HIS A 239 -16.71 -3.79 -12.89
C HIS A 239 -16.18 -4.11 -14.29
N TRP A 240 -14.86 -4.25 -14.45
CA TRP A 240 -14.25 -4.53 -15.74
C TRP A 240 -14.61 -5.92 -16.27
N LEU A 241 -14.72 -6.93 -15.41
CA LEU A 241 -15.19 -8.26 -15.80
C LEU A 241 -16.62 -8.23 -16.31
N ALA A 242 -17.52 -7.52 -15.62
CA ALA A 242 -18.88 -7.32 -16.08
C ALA A 242 -18.89 -6.60 -17.45
N ARG A 243 -18.04 -5.58 -17.63
CA ARG A 243 -17.91 -4.85 -18.90
C ARG A 243 -17.37 -5.71 -20.04
N PHE A 244 -16.52 -6.70 -19.74
CA PHE A 244 -16.01 -7.69 -20.69
C PHE A 244 -16.95 -8.90 -20.88
N GLY A 245 -18.19 -8.85 -20.38
CA GLY A 245 -19.19 -9.89 -20.61
C GLY A 245 -19.13 -11.07 -19.64
N ARG A 246 -18.39 -10.97 -18.53
CA ARG A 246 -18.25 -12.00 -17.49
C ARG A 246 -19.12 -11.72 -16.25
N ALA A 247 -20.23 -11.00 -16.41
CA ALA A 247 -21.10 -10.62 -15.31
C ALA A 247 -21.68 -11.81 -14.51
N SER A 248 -21.95 -12.94 -15.19
CA SER A 248 -22.42 -14.17 -14.55
C SER A 248 -21.38 -14.82 -13.63
N GLU A 249 -20.09 -14.68 -13.92
CA GLU A 249 -19.00 -15.18 -13.08
C GLU A 249 -18.80 -14.28 -11.85
N VAL A 250 -19.01 -12.97 -12.00
CA VAL A 250 -18.98 -12.00 -10.89
C VAL A 250 -20.14 -12.21 -9.92
N ALA A 251 -21.31 -12.63 -10.42
CA ALA A 251 -22.53 -12.80 -9.62
C ALA A 251 -22.62 -14.16 -8.89
N ALA A 252 -21.75 -15.12 -9.20
CA ALA A 252 -21.75 -16.44 -8.56
C ALA A 252 -20.97 -16.40 -7.23
N PRO A 253 -21.62 -16.58 -6.05
CA PRO A 253 -20.95 -16.48 -4.75
C PRO A 253 -19.77 -17.45 -4.61
N GLU A 254 -19.91 -18.66 -5.16
CA GLU A 254 -18.90 -19.73 -5.12
C GLU A 254 -17.66 -19.43 -5.99
N ALA A 255 -17.79 -18.57 -7.02
CA ALA A 255 -16.66 -18.18 -7.88
C ALA A 255 -15.94 -16.93 -7.35
N HIS A 256 -16.54 -16.23 -6.39
CA HIS A 256 -16.07 -14.95 -5.88
C HIS A 256 -14.68 -15.08 -5.27
N GLU A 257 -14.49 -16.07 -4.40
CA GLU A 257 -13.24 -16.28 -3.69
C GLU A 257 -12.07 -16.64 -4.63
N THR A 258 -12.31 -17.52 -5.61
CA THR A 258 -11.30 -17.88 -6.61
C THR A 258 -10.92 -16.70 -7.49
N LEU A 259 -11.90 -15.90 -7.90
CA LEU A 259 -11.71 -14.72 -8.73
C LEU A 259 -10.95 -13.61 -7.99
N GLU A 260 -11.37 -13.29 -6.76
CA GLU A 260 -10.73 -12.28 -5.93
C GLU A 260 -9.29 -12.68 -5.63
N ARG A 261 -9.04 -13.94 -5.23
CA ARG A 261 -7.68 -14.44 -5.02
C ARG A 261 -6.82 -14.30 -6.27
N ALA A 262 -7.33 -14.67 -7.45
CA ALA A 262 -6.60 -14.53 -8.70
C ALA A 262 -6.30 -13.06 -9.05
N ALA A 263 -7.26 -12.16 -8.77
CA ALA A 263 -7.09 -10.72 -8.98
C ALA A 263 -6.03 -10.13 -8.04
N LEU A 264 -6.04 -10.51 -6.76
CA LEU A 264 -5.08 -10.04 -5.77
C LEU A 264 -3.67 -10.57 -6.09
N GLN A 265 -3.53 -11.84 -6.48
CA GLN A 265 -2.28 -12.39 -6.97
C GLN A 265 -1.76 -11.64 -8.20
N TRP A 266 -2.65 -11.28 -9.13
CA TRP A 266 -2.27 -10.45 -10.29
C TRP A 266 -1.77 -9.07 -9.86
N ALA A 267 -2.42 -8.44 -8.88
CA ALA A 267 -1.99 -7.15 -8.35
C ALA A 267 -0.64 -7.22 -7.62
N LEU A 268 -0.40 -8.28 -6.86
CA LEU A 268 0.86 -8.56 -6.17
C LEU A 268 2.02 -8.72 -7.16
N ARG A 269 1.87 -9.57 -8.19
CA ARG A 269 2.89 -9.74 -9.25
C ARG A 269 3.21 -8.43 -9.99
N ARG A 270 2.24 -7.51 -10.07
CA ARG A 270 2.40 -6.20 -10.72
C ARG A 270 2.87 -5.11 -9.76
N GLY A 271 3.05 -5.42 -8.48
CA GLY A 271 3.48 -4.50 -7.42
C GLY A 271 2.52 -3.34 -7.17
N SER A 272 1.26 -3.40 -7.63
CA SER A 272 0.31 -2.30 -7.43
C SER A 272 -1.17 -2.70 -7.58
N ARG A 273 -1.98 -2.29 -6.60
CA ARG A 273 -3.45 -2.30 -6.66
C ARG A 273 -3.91 -1.00 -7.32
N SER A 274 -4.06 -1.02 -8.65
CA SER A 274 -4.43 0.15 -9.45
C SER A 274 -5.59 -0.14 -10.39
N GLY A 275 -6.30 0.90 -10.83
CA GLY A 275 -7.38 0.75 -11.82
C GLY A 275 -6.84 0.20 -13.15
N ARG A 276 -5.60 0.57 -13.53
CA ARG A 276 -4.88 -0.03 -14.66
C ARG A 276 -4.66 -1.52 -14.44
N THR A 277 -4.20 -1.92 -13.26
CA THR A 277 -3.96 -3.32 -12.91
C THR A 277 -5.25 -4.13 -12.95
N ALA A 278 -6.35 -3.58 -12.43
CA ALA A 278 -7.67 -4.20 -12.43
C ALA A 278 -8.19 -4.44 -13.85
N TRP A 279 -8.12 -3.42 -14.71
CA TRP A 279 -8.49 -3.54 -16.13
C TRP A 279 -7.68 -4.61 -16.86
N GLN A 280 -6.36 -4.66 -16.61
CA GLN A 280 -5.48 -5.64 -17.23
C GLN A 280 -5.78 -7.07 -16.77
N PHE A 281 -6.04 -7.27 -15.47
CA PHE A 281 -6.47 -8.55 -14.93
C PHE A 281 -7.78 -9.00 -15.58
N ALA A 282 -8.79 -8.12 -15.57
CA ALA A 282 -10.10 -8.45 -16.13
C ALA A 282 -10.02 -8.78 -17.63
N ARG A 283 -9.15 -8.08 -18.37
CA ARG A 283 -8.90 -8.36 -19.79
C ARG A 283 -8.24 -9.72 -20.00
N ASP A 284 -7.24 -10.06 -19.19
CA ASP A 284 -6.58 -11.37 -19.22
C ASP A 284 -7.56 -12.49 -18.87
N TRP A 285 -8.25 -12.35 -17.74
CA TRP A 285 -9.23 -13.31 -17.25
C TRP A 285 -10.32 -13.60 -18.28
N SER A 286 -10.90 -12.56 -18.87
CA SER A 286 -11.95 -12.72 -19.88
C SER A 286 -11.47 -13.41 -21.17
N GLY A 287 -10.17 -13.34 -21.46
CA GLY A 287 -9.55 -13.96 -22.63
C GLY A 287 -9.14 -15.42 -22.44
N ARG A 288 -9.29 -16.00 -21.24
CA ARG A 288 -8.98 -17.41 -20.98
C ARG A 288 -10.08 -18.33 -21.49
N ASP A 289 -9.69 -19.44 -22.12
CA ASP A 289 -10.59 -20.53 -22.48
C ASP A 289 -10.99 -21.30 -21.22
N TRP A 290 -12.22 -21.11 -20.77
CA TRP A 290 -12.78 -21.87 -19.65
C TRP A 290 -13.57 -23.07 -20.19
N PRO A 291 -13.32 -24.31 -19.72
CA PRO A 291 -14.14 -25.46 -20.11
C PRO A 291 -15.63 -25.21 -19.78
N GLN A 292 -16.51 -25.40 -20.76
CA GLN A 292 -17.95 -25.16 -20.60
C GLN A 292 -18.64 -26.12 -19.61
N ASP A 293 -17.95 -27.18 -19.20
CA ASP A 293 -18.42 -28.14 -18.21
C ASP A 293 -17.70 -27.94 -16.87
N ARG A 294 -18.32 -27.16 -15.98
CA ARG A 294 -17.81 -26.87 -14.62
C ARG A 294 -18.03 -28.03 -13.63
N SER A 295 -18.53 -29.19 -14.08
CA SER A 295 -18.65 -30.38 -13.24
C SER A 295 -17.30 -31.04 -12.94
N ALA A 296 -16.30 -30.86 -13.80
CA ALA A 296 -14.98 -31.48 -13.68
C ALA A 296 -13.98 -30.72 -12.79
N MET A 297 -14.32 -29.50 -12.34
CA MET A 297 -13.54 -28.77 -11.33
C MET A 297 -13.98 -29.12 -9.88
N ARG A 298 -14.72 -30.23 -9.73
CA ARG A 298 -15.30 -30.74 -8.48
C ARG A 298 -14.56 -31.94 -7.89
N SER A 299 -13.41 -32.34 -8.44
CA SER A 299 -12.64 -33.50 -7.94
C SER A 299 -11.37 -33.13 -7.16
N GLY A 300 -11.29 -31.90 -6.67
CA GLY A 300 -10.32 -31.50 -5.63
C GLY A 300 -11.04 -31.31 -4.31
N THR A 301 -11.76 -32.34 -3.83
CA THR A 301 -12.19 -32.39 -2.44
C THR A 301 -10.98 -32.70 -1.59
N ASP A 302 -10.19 -31.68 -1.27
CA ASP A 302 -9.41 -31.70 -0.04
C ASP A 302 -10.31 -31.13 1.06
N THR A 303 -10.45 -31.93 2.10
CA THR A 303 -11.40 -31.77 3.20
C THR A 303 -11.18 -30.45 3.95
N GLY A 304 -12.16 -29.55 3.92
CA GLY A 304 -12.18 -28.31 4.72
C GLY A 304 -12.14 -28.51 6.25
N GLU A 305 -12.22 -29.75 6.73
CA GLU A 305 -12.02 -30.10 8.15
C GLU A 305 -10.53 -30.24 8.54
N ALA A 306 -9.61 -30.42 7.59
CA ALA A 306 -8.19 -30.60 7.89
C ALA A 306 -7.43 -29.27 8.11
N MET A 307 -7.90 -28.17 7.49
CA MET A 307 -7.16 -26.90 7.52
C MET A 307 -7.34 -26.11 8.82
N SER A 308 -8.38 -26.38 9.63
CA SER A 308 -8.68 -25.63 10.86
C SER A 308 -8.06 -26.23 12.13
N GLN A 309 -7.21 -27.25 12.01
CA GLN A 309 -6.53 -27.87 13.15
C GLN A 309 -5.17 -27.25 13.42
N LEU A 310 -4.86 -27.03 14.70
CA LEU A 310 -3.54 -26.60 15.16
C LEU A 310 -2.54 -27.75 15.00
N LYS A 311 -1.50 -27.53 14.18
CA LYS A 311 -0.37 -28.45 14.04
C LYS A 311 0.46 -28.47 15.32
N GLN A 312 0.99 -29.64 15.65
CA GLN A 312 1.94 -29.80 16.76
C GLN A 312 3.35 -29.42 16.28
N PRO A 313 4.11 -28.61 17.05
CA PRO A 313 5.51 -28.33 16.76
C PRO A 313 6.38 -29.57 17.03
N PRO A 314 7.58 -29.65 16.44
CA PRO A 314 8.48 -30.79 16.67
C PRO A 314 8.99 -30.87 18.11
N TRP A 315 9.04 -29.73 18.83
CA TRP A 315 9.43 -29.68 20.23
C TRP A 315 8.25 -29.27 21.12
N LEU A 316 7.76 -30.20 21.92
CA LEU A 316 6.68 -29.95 22.88
C LEU A 316 7.19 -29.47 24.24
N GLN A 317 8.41 -29.86 24.59
CA GLN A 317 9.01 -29.57 25.89
C GLN A 317 10.20 -28.62 25.75
N ASN A 318 10.45 -27.83 26.79
CA ASN A 318 11.64 -27.00 26.91
C ASN A 318 12.82 -27.83 27.46
N THR A 319 13.98 -27.19 27.64
CA THR A 319 15.20 -27.83 28.20
C THR A 319 15.03 -28.39 29.61
N GLU A 320 14.01 -27.97 30.36
CA GLU A 320 13.68 -28.50 31.70
C GLU A 320 12.73 -29.71 31.65
N GLY A 321 12.31 -30.16 30.46
CA GLY A 321 11.32 -31.23 30.28
C GLY A 321 9.89 -30.81 30.59
N LYS A 322 9.63 -29.51 30.75
CA LYS A 322 8.29 -28.96 30.96
C LYS A 322 7.63 -28.66 29.63
N MET A 323 6.30 -28.79 29.56
CA MET A 323 5.52 -28.37 28.40
C MET A 323 5.81 -26.89 28.08
N ARG A 324 6.17 -26.61 26.82
CA ARG A 324 6.42 -25.25 26.35
C ARG A 324 5.14 -24.43 26.41
N ARG A 325 5.33 -23.13 26.58
CA ARG A 325 4.26 -22.15 26.64
C ARG A 325 4.28 -21.21 25.44
N VAL A 326 3.12 -20.67 25.09
CA VAL A 326 2.94 -19.71 24.00
C VAL A 326 2.12 -18.54 24.54
N GLY A 327 2.68 -17.34 24.50
CA GLY A 327 1.88 -16.13 24.69
C GLY A 327 1.17 -15.77 23.39
N VAL A 328 -0.07 -15.29 23.49
CA VAL A 328 -0.85 -14.81 22.35
C VAL A 328 -1.37 -13.41 22.66
N GLU A 329 -1.17 -12.50 21.72
CA GLU A 329 -1.65 -11.12 21.79
C GLU A 329 -2.56 -10.86 20.57
N LEU A 330 -3.74 -10.29 20.81
CA LEU A 330 -4.75 -10.02 19.78
C LEU A 330 -5.19 -8.56 19.86
N GLU A 331 -4.91 -7.78 18.83
CA GLU A 331 -5.43 -6.43 18.67
C GLU A 331 -6.76 -6.48 17.90
N MET A 332 -7.75 -5.70 18.34
CA MET A 332 -9.05 -5.63 17.67
C MET A 332 -9.78 -4.32 17.94
N SER A 333 -10.92 -4.16 17.26
CA SER A 333 -11.87 -3.07 17.45
C SER A 333 -13.30 -3.60 17.51
N GLY A 334 -14.31 -2.73 17.50
CA GLY A 334 -15.73 -3.12 17.52
C GLY A 334 -16.28 -3.35 18.93
N LEU A 335 -15.43 -3.77 19.86
CA LEU A 335 -15.74 -3.91 21.29
C LEU A 335 -14.94 -2.90 22.11
N GLY A 336 -15.61 -2.23 23.06
CA GLY A 336 -14.93 -1.38 24.04
C GLY A 336 -14.21 -2.22 25.11
N LEU A 337 -13.26 -1.60 25.81
CA LEU A 337 -12.42 -2.22 26.85
C LEU A 337 -13.19 -3.12 27.82
N ASP A 338 -14.26 -2.61 28.43
CA ASP A 338 -15.04 -3.37 29.43
C ASP A 338 -15.85 -4.52 28.80
N ALA A 339 -16.36 -4.33 27.59
CA ALA A 339 -17.11 -5.38 26.88
C ALA A 339 -16.18 -6.53 26.45
N LEU A 340 -14.98 -6.19 25.99
CA LEU A 340 -13.95 -7.16 25.63
C LEU A 340 -13.46 -7.93 26.87
N ALA A 341 -13.16 -7.23 27.97
CA ALA A 341 -12.82 -7.82 29.25
C ALA A 341 -13.91 -8.77 29.77
N ALA A 342 -15.18 -8.38 29.67
CA ALA A 342 -16.31 -9.23 30.04
C ALA A 342 -16.43 -10.48 29.14
N GLY A 343 -16.16 -10.37 27.84
CA GLY A 343 -16.13 -11.50 26.91
C GLY A 343 -15.04 -12.52 27.27
N VAL A 344 -13.81 -12.06 27.49
CA VAL A 344 -12.69 -12.92 27.88
C VAL A 344 -12.93 -13.55 29.25
N ALA A 345 -13.37 -12.75 30.23
CA ALA A 345 -13.67 -13.23 31.58
C ALA A 345 -14.83 -14.23 31.60
N GLY A 346 -15.87 -14.00 30.79
CA GLY A 346 -16.98 -14.93 30.64
C GLY A 346 -16.56 -16.27 30.03
N PHE A 347 -15.67 -16.24 29.04
CA PHE A 347 -15.18 -17.44 28.38
C PHE A 347 -14.32 -18.32 29.31
N PHE A 348 -13.41 -17.71 30.08
CA PHE A 348 -12.50 -18.42 30.99
C PHE A 348 -12.96 -18.48 32.45
N ALA A 349 -14.15 -17.95 32.77
CA ALA A 349 -14.68 -17.81 34.13
C ALA A 349 -13.71 -17.06 35.08
N LEU A 350 -13.22 -15.89 34.66
CA LEU A 350 -12.25 -15.07 35.39
C LEU A 350 -12.90 -13.92 36.16
N GLU A 351 -12.19 -13.44 37.17
CA GLU A 351 -12.55 -12.24 37.92
C GLU A 351 -11.88 -11.00 37.30
N ILE A 352 -12.67 -9.93 37.07
CA ILE A 352 -12.16 -8.69 36.48
C ILE A 352 -11.70 -7.73 37.59
N GLU A 353 -10.43 -7.35 37.56
CA GLU A 353 -9.84 -6.28 38.37
C GLU A 353 -9.56 -5.05 37.48
N SER A 354 -10.18 -3.92 37.80
CA SER A 354 -9.94 -2.67 37.08
C SER A 354 -8.67 -1.98 37.58
N ARG A 355 -7.66 -1.87 36.71
CA ARG A 355 -6.44 -1.11 36.98
C ARG A 355 -6.40 0.17 36.14
N GLY A 356 -6.79 1.27 36.78
CA GLY A 356 -6.84 2.57 36.10
C GLY A 356 -7.88 2.62 34.97
N ARG A 357 -7.70 3.59 34.06
CA ARG A 357 -8.71 3.93 33.06
C ARG A 357 -8.63 3.09 31.78
N TYR A 358 -7.45 2.53 31.48
CA TYR A 358 -7.13 1.96 30.18
C TYR A 358 -6.76 0.47 30.20
N GLU A 359 -6.75 -0.16 31.38
CA GLU A 359 -6.35 -1.55 31.56
C GLU A 359 -7.38 -2.29 32.43
N ARG A 360 -7.62 -3.56 32.09
CA ARG A 360 -8.38 -4.53 32.88
C ARG A 360 -7.52 -5.79 33.04
N VAL A 361 -7.36 -6.24 34.26
CA VAL A 361 -6.63 -7.48 34.57
C VAL A 361 -7.65 -8.54 34.96
N LEU A 362 -7.60 -9.69 34.30
CA LEU A 362 -8.51 -10.81 34.53
C LEU A 362 -7.76 -11.92 35.26
N LYS A 363 -8.22 -12.25 36.46
CA LYS A 363 -7.56 -13.17 37.39
C LYS A 363 -8.32 -14.49 37.50
N GLY A 364 -7.59 -15.57 37.80
CA GLY A 364 -8.16 -16.88 38.07
C GLY A 364 -7.73 -17.99 37.10
N ASP A 365 -7.05 -17.65 36.00
CA ASP A 365 -6.49 -18.65 35.09
C ASP A 365 -5.20 -19.23 35.68
N PRO A 366 -5.04 -20.58 35.76
CA PRO A 366 -3.82 -21.21 36.25
C PRO A 366 -2.54 -20.87 35.48
N ALA A 367 -2.65 -20.39 34.24
CA ALA A 367 -1.52 -19.97 33.43
C ALA A 367 -1.03 -18.55 33.75
N GLY A 368 -1.83 -17.73 34.45
CA GLY A 368 -1.51 -16.37 34.83
C GLY A 368 -2.63 -15.39 34.51
N ASP A 369 -2.39 -14.11 34.78
CA ASP A 369 -3.37 -13.06 34.54
C ASP A 369 -3.50 -12.77 33.03
N TRP A 370 -4.73 -12.61 32.55
CA TRP A 370 -5.00 -12.02 31.24
C TRP A 370 -5.11 -10.51 31.38
N VAL A 371 -4.68 -9.77 30.36
CA VAL A 371 -4.76 -8.31 30.35
C VAL A 371 -5.53 -7.86 29.12
N VAL A 372 -6.48 -6.94 29.31
CA VAL A 372 -7.15 -6.23 28.23
C VAL A 372 -6.82 -4.76 28.37
N GLU A 373 -6.20 -4.17 27.36
CA GLU A 373 -5.71 -2.80 27.42
C GLU A 373 -5.96 -2.02 26.13
N LEU A 374 -6.02 -0.69 26.23
CA LEU A 374 -6.02 0.19 25.06
C LEU A 374 -4.58 0.45 24.63
N ASP A 375 -4.30 0.43 23.33
CA ASP A 375 -2.96 0.74 22.81
C ASP A 375 -2.52 2.16 23.24
N TYR A 376 -1.58 2.19 24.18
CA TYR A 376 -1.11 3.37 24.87
C TYR A 376 -0.21 4.25 24.01
N ASP A 377 0.47 3.68 22.99
CA ASP A 377 1.35 4.44 22.10
C ASP A 377 0.55 5.27 21.10
N LEU A 378 -0.60 4.77 20.63
CA LEU A 378 -1.53 5.56 19.82
C LEU A 378 -2.18 6.68 20.65
N LEU A 379 -2.57 6.39 21.91
CA LEU A 379 -3.11 7.40 22.83
C LEU A 379 -2.09 8.52 23.11
N LYS A 380 -0.81 8.19 23.31
CA LYS A 380 0.27 9.18 23.46
C LYS A 380 0.55 9.99 22.20
N ARG A 381 0.37 9.42 20.99
CA ARG A 381 0.51 10.15 19.72
C ARG A 381 -0.66 11.08 19.45
N LEU A 382 -1.87 10.71 19.91
CA LEU A 382 -3.09 11.52 19.77
C LEU A 382 -3.24 12.57 20.89
N GLY A 383 -2.64 12.34 22.06
CA GLY A 383 -2.62 13.24 23.20
C GLY A 383 -1.25 13.90 23.37
N ARG A 384 -1.12 15.16 22.93
CA ARG A 384 0.05 16.01 23.18
C ARG A 384 0.42 16.02 24.67
N GLU A 385 1.72 15.84 24.92
CA GLU A 385 2.53 16.15 26.10
C GLU A 385 1.84 16.18 27.48
N THR A 386 2.36 15.35 28.38
CA THR A 386 2.06 15.25 29.81
C THR A 386 1.90 16.63 30.47
N TYR A 387 0.67 17.03 30.80
CA TYR A 387 0.39 18.24 31.59
C TYR A 387 0.55 17.97 33.09
N ALA A 388 1.15 18.92 33.81
CA ALA A 388 1.36 18.83 35.26
C ALA A 388 0.05 19.01 36.04
N GLU A 389 -0.18 18.14 37.04
CA GLU A 389 -1.48 17.88 37.68
C GLU A 389 -2.12 19.01 38.52
N ASP A 390 -1.55 20.21 38.64
CA ASP A 390 -2.02 21.23 39.60
C ASP A 390 -2.35 22.61 38.98
N THR A 391 -2.98 22.65 37.80
CA THR A 391 -3.41 23.92 37.18
C THR A 391 -4.84 23.86 36.64
N LEU A 392 -5.50 25.02 36.52
CA LEU A 392 -6.84 25.18 35.91
C LEU A 392 -6.87 24.66 34.46
N GLU A 393 -5.71 24.63 33.79
CA GLU A 393 -5.50 24.01 32.47
C GLU A 393 -5.62 22.48 32.53
N GLY A 394 -5.25 21.84 33.64
CA GLY A 394 -5.38 20.41 33.88
C GLY A 394 -6.84 19.92 33.99
N GLU A 395 -7.73 20.72 34.59
CA GLU A 395 -9.16 20.39 34.66
C GLU A 395 -9.86 20.50 33.29
N ILE A 396 -9.50 21.51 32.50
CA ILE A 396 -9.99 21.67 31.12
C ILE A 396 -9.41 20.57 30.22
N ALA A 397 -8.14 20.21 30.41
CA ALA A 397 -7.50 19.09 29.73
C ALA A 397 -8.16 17.75 30.09
N GLN A 398 -8.52 17.49 31.36
CA GLN A 398 -9.24 16.29 31.78
C GLN A 398 -10.64 16.19 31.18
N ALA A 399 -11.38 17.31 31.10
CA ALA A 399 -12.68 17.34 30.43
C ALA A 399 -12.55 17.10 28.92
N ALA A 400 -11.51 17.67 28.30
CA ALA A 400 -11.17 17.45 26.89
C ALA A 400 -10.71 16.01 26.62
N GLU A 401 -9.95 15.38 27.53
CA GLU A 401 -9.57 13.96 27.51
C GLU A 401 -10.78 13.05 27.72
N GLY A 402 -11.75 13.46 28.55
CA GLY A 402 -13.04 12.79 28.70
C GLY A 402 -13.85 12.74 27.41
N ALA A 403 -13.78 13.80 26.60
CA ALA A 403 -14.39 13.88 25.28
C ALA A 403 -13.55 13.15 24.21
N LEU A 404 -12.22 13.31 24.24
CA LEU A 404 -11.28 12.62 23.36
C LEU A 404 -11.34 11.11 23.56
N ALA A 405 -11.41 10.60 24.79
CA ALA A 405 -11.56 9.17 25.08
C ALA A 405 -12.90 8.60 24.57
N ARG A 406 -13.99 9.38 24.58
CA ARG A 406 -15.28 8.96 23.99
C ARG A 406 -15.23 8.91 22.46
N VAL A 407 -14.43 9.76 21.83
CA VAL A 407 -14.19 9.77 20.37
C VAL A 407 -13.11 8.75 19.99
N ALA A 408 -12.11 8.52 20.85
CA ALA A 408 -10.98 7.63 20.68
C ALA A 408 -11.35 6.16 20.95
N GLY A 409 -12.35 5.86 21.78
CA GLY A 409 -12.84 4.49 21.96
C GLY A 409 -13.42 3.86 20.68
N ALA A 410 -13.71 4.67 19.64
CA ALA A 410 -14.09 4.20 18.32
C ALA A 410 -12.91 4.09 17.33
N ILE A 411 -11.73 4.61 17.70
CA ILE A 411 -10.54 4.77 16.83
C ILE A 411 -9.29 4.10 17.41
N VAL A 412 -9.23 3.77 18.70
CA VAL A 412 -8.06 3.17 19.35
C VAL A 412 -8.26 1.65 19.47
N PRO A 413 -7.30 0.83 19.00
CA PRO A 413 -7.33 -0.62 19.20
C PRO A 413 -7.44 -0.98 20.67
N VAL A 414 -8.19 -2.03 20.97
CA VAL A 414 -8.09 -2.73 22.25
C VAL A 414 -7.30 -4.01 22.01
N GLU A 415 -6.31 -4.26 22.86
CA GLU A 415 -5.45 -5.44 22.82
C GLU A 415 -5.85 -6.40 23.94
N VAL A 416 -5.91 -7.70 23.61
CA VAL A 416 -6.02 -8.79 24.57
C VAL A 416 -4.66 -9.48 24.64
N VAL A 417 -4.03 -9.44 25.80
CA VAL A 417 -2.74 -10.08 26.09
C VAL A 417 -2.99 -11.28 26.99
N GLY A 418 -2.81 -12.48 26.42
CA GLY A 418 -2.91 -13.72 27.17
C GLY A 418 -1.63 -14.03 27.98
N PRO A 419 -1.75 -14.73 29.12
CA PRO A 419 -0.57 -15.28 29.79
C PRO A 419 0.09 -16.33 28.89
N PRO A 420 1.35 -16.72 29.15
CA PRO A 420 1.99 -17.84 28.46
C PRO A 420 1.24 -19.16 28.73
N LEU A 421 0.38 -19.55 27.78
CA LEU A 421 -0.46 -20.75 27.86
C LEU A 421 0.36 -22.00 27.51
N PRO A 422 0.20 -23.12 28.22
CA PRO A 422 0.74 -24.41 27.76
C PRO A 422 0.26 -24.73 26.34
N LEU A 423 1.12 -25.32 25.50
CA LEU A 423 0.80 -25.63 24.09
C LEU A 423 -0.54 -26.34 23.89
N GLU A 424 -0.90 -27.26 24.78
CA GLU A 424 -2.17 -28.01 24.72
C GLU A 424 -3.43 -27.13 24.87
N ARG A 425 -3.30 -25.98 25.53
CA ARG A 425 -4.38 -25.01 25.75
C ARG A 425 -4.50 -23.99 24.62
N LEU A 426 -3.65 -24.05 23.61
CA LEU A 426 -3.67 -23.11 22.50
C LEU A 426 -5.00 -23.14 21.72
N GLY A 427 -5.65 -24.32 21.67
CA GLY A 427 -6.99 -24.47 21.07
C GLY A 427 -8.10 -23.73 21.83
N GLU A 428 -7.91 -23.38 23.10
CA GLU A 428 -8.88 -22.56 23.84
C GLU A 428 -8.96 -21.13 23.27
N VAL A 429 -7.85 -20.63 22.72
CA VAL A 429 -7.79 -19.30 22.09
C VAL A 429 -8.61 -19.26 20.79
N GLU A 430 -8.72 -20.38 20.07
CA GLU A 430 -9.64 -20.48 18.91
C GLU A 430 -11.09 -20.30 19.34
N GLY A 431 -11.47 -20.94 20.45
CA GLY A 431 -12.80 -20.77 21.04
C GLY A 431 -13.04 -19.33 21.49
N LEU A 432 -12.04 -18.69 22.09
CA LEU A 432 -12.10 -17.27 22.45
C LEU A 432 -12.30 -16.38 21.21
N ILE A 433 -11.55 -16.61 20.14
CA ILE A 433 -11.67 -15.87 18.87
C ILE A 433 -13.10 -15.93 18.34
N VAL A 434 -13.73 -17.12 18.34
CA VAL A 434 -15.12 -17.28 17.92
C VAL A 434 -16.08 -16.52 18.84
N CYS A 435 -15.91 -16.63 20.16
CA CYS A 435 -16.73 -15.92 21.13
C CYS A 435 -16.67 -14.39 20.95
N LEU A 436 -15.46 -13.84 20.78
CA LEU A 436 -15.24 -12.42 20.58
C LEU A 436 -15.78 -11.93 19.24
N ARG A 437 -15.66 -12.75 18.18
CA ARG A 437 -16.28 -12.48 16.87
C ARG A 437 -17.80 -12.37 16.97
N GLU A 438 -18.44 -13.32 17.63
CA GLU A 438 -19.90 -13.32 17.84
C GLU A 438 -20.36 -12.11 18.68
N ALA A 439 -19.53 -11.66 19.61
CA ALA A 439 -19.77 -10.44 20.38
C ALA A 439 -19.61 -9.14 19.53
N GLY A 440 -19.03 -9.22 18.33
CA GLY A 440 -18.89 -8.09 17.41
C GLY A 440 -17.46 -7.54 17.30
N ALA A 441 -16.44 -8.29 17.69
CA ALA A 441 -15.04 -7.92 17.48
C ALA A 441 -14.70 -7.79 15.99
N LYS A 442 -13.90 -6.78 15.67
CA LYS A 442 -13.52 -6.40 14.31
C LYS A 442 -12.00 -6.38 14.13
N GLY A 443 -11.56 -6.95 13.01
CA GLY A 443 -10.15 -7.08 12.64
C GLY A 443 -9.71 -6.08 11.57
N THR A 444 -8.50 -6.26 11.05
CA THR A 444 -7.77 -5.31 10.21
C THR A 444 -8.55 -4.88 8.97
N SER A 445 -9.18 -5.81 8.24
CA SER A 445 -9.89 -5.45 7.00
C SER A 445 -11.23 -4.71 7.19
N ASP A 446 -11.73 -4.57 8.42
CA ASP A 446 -12.94 -3.79 8.76
C ASP A 446 -12.58 -2.35 9.23
N SER A 447 -11.29 -2.04 9.42
CA SER A 447 -10.84 -0.71 9.87
C SER A 447 -10.25 0.12 8.73
N LEU A 448 -10.75 1.36 8.57
CA LEU A 448 -10.27 2.31 7.55
C LEU A 448 -8.94 3.00 7.92
N VAL A 449 -8.48 2.87 9.17
CA VAL A 449 -7.37 3.66 9.73
C VAL A 449 -6.31 2.82 10.45
N ASN A 450 -6.69 1.67 11.04
CA ASN A 450 -5.79 0.87 11.88
C ASN A 450 -5.56 -0.52 11.31
N ALA A 451 -4.41 -1.06 11.66
CA ALA A 451 -3.93 -2.31 11.14
C ALA A 451 -3.54 -3.20 12.32
N PHE A 452 -4.49 -4.05 12.73
CA PHE A 452 -4.44 -4.81 13.97
C PHE A 452 -3.56 -6.05 13.83
N GLY A 453 -2.61 -6.20 14.75
CA GLY A 453 -1.71 -7.34 14.80
C GLY A 453 -2.23 -8.51 15.63
N MET A 454 -1.74 -9.70 15.29
CA MET A 454 -1.66 -10.83 16.21
C MET A 454 -0.18 -11.13 16.46
N GLN A 455 0.18 -11.40 17.71
CA GLN A 455 1.55 -11.74 18.07
C GLN A 455 1.59 -13.10 18.76
N PHE A 456 2.59 -13.91 18.39
CA PHE A 456 2.90 -15.15 19.09
C PHE A 456 4.23 -15.04 19.81
N ASN A 457 4.23 -15.55 21.03
CA ASN A 457 5.39 -15.66 21.87
C ASN A 457 5.65 -17.13 22.25
N PRO A 458 6.01 -18.01 21.30
CA PRO A 458 6.38 -19.38 21.61
C PRO A 458 7.70 -19.44 22.37
N GLU A 459 7.64 -19.98 23.59
CA GLU A 459 8.81 -20.25 24.44
C GLU A 459 9.86 -21.03 23.64
N VAL A 460 11.14 -20.69 23.76
CA VAL A 460 12.17 -21.38 22.98
C VAL A 460 12.29 -22.86 23.38
N PRO A 461 12.53 -23.78 22.44
CA PRO A 461 12.71 -25.20 22.77
C PRO A 461 14.03 -25.46 23.51
N GLY A 462 15.05 -24.64 23.25
CA GLY A 462 16.32 -24.62 23.96
C GLY A 462 16.97 -23.25 23.93
N THR A 463 17.81 -22.99 24.93
CA THR A 463 18.58 -21.75 25.09
C THR A 463 20.01 -21.86 24.59
N ASP A 464 20.39 -23.02 24.04
CA ASP A 464 21.69 -23.24 23.42
C ASP A 464 21.77 -22.51 22.06
N PRO A 465 22.98 -22.06 21.66
CA PRO A 465 23.15 -21.27 20.44
C PRO A 465 22.80 -22.05 19.17
N ASP A 466 22.94 -23.37 19.14
CA ASP A 466 22.64 -24.18 17.95
C ASP A 466 21.14 -24.18 17.66
N THR A 467 20.32 -24.43 18.68
CA THR A 467 18.86 -24.40 18.58
C THR A 467 18.34 -23.03 18.18
N ILE A 468 18.80 -21.96 18.85
CA ILE A 468 18.37 -20.58 18.54
C ILE A 468 18.79 -20.21 17.11
N THR A 469 20.02 -20.53 16.72
CA THR A 469 20.53 -20.26 15.37
C THR A 469 19.75 -21.04 14.32
N ALA A 470 19.38 -22.30 14.57
CA ALA A 470 18.60 -23.11 13.64
C ALA A 470 17.20 -22.51 13.40
N CYS A 471 16.50 -22.13 14.47
CA CYS A 471 15.20 -21.45 14.37
C CYS A 471 15.30 -20.12 13.62
N LEU A 472 16.33 -19.32 13.91
CA LEU A 472 16.55 -18.05 13.21
C LEU A 472 16.87 -18.27 11.72
N LYS A 473 17.73 -19.23 11.36
CA LYS A 473 18.01 -19.58 9.96
C LYS A 473 16.75 -20.02 9.23
N ALA A 474 15.96 -20.91 9.85
CA ALA A 474 14.71 -21.38 9.28
C ALA A 474 13.75 -20.21 9.03
N PHE A 475 13.57 -19.35 10.03
CA PHE A 475 12.72 -18.17 9.92
C PHE A 475 13.16 -17.24 8.77
N LEU A 476 14.46 -16.94 8.67
CA LEU A 476 14.99 -16.08 7.60
C LEU A 476 14.84 -16.70 6.20
N CYS A 477 14.91 -18.02 6.06
CA CYS A 477 14.66 -18.68 4.78
C CYS A 477 13.17 -18.65 4.40
N LEU A 478 12.28 -18.70 5.40
CA LEU A 478 10.83 -18.71 5.22
C LEU A 478 10.20 -17.32 5.22
N SER A 479 10.94 -16.25 5.51
CA SER A 479 10.36 -14.91 5.74
C SER A 479 9.53 -14.41 4.57
N ASP A 480 9.99 -14.62 3.34
CA ASP A 480 9.26 -14.21 2.13
C ASP A 480 7.95 -15.01 1.94
N TRP A 481 7.97 -16.30 2.30
CA TRP A 481 6.79 -17.17 2.27
C TRP A 481 5.79 -16.80 3.38
N LEU A 482 6.27 -16.52 4.60
CA LEU A 482 5.45 -16.07 5.72
C LEU A 482 4.76 -14.73 5.41
N VAL A 483 5.49 -13.77 4.85
CA VAL A 483 4.95 -12.46 4.43
C VAL A 483 3.89 -12.64 3.35
N ALA A 484 4.12 -13.51 2.37
CA ALA A 484 3.17 -13.78 1.30
C ALA A 484 1.89 -14.49 1.78
N ARG A 485 1.97 -15.27 2.86
CA ARG A 485 0.83 -15.99 3.45
C ARG A 485 0.04 -15.16 4.45
N ALA A 486 0.70 -14.27 5.16
CA ALA A 486 0.06 -13.36 6.09
C ALA A 486 -0.88 -12.34 5.41
N ASP A 487 -0.84 -12.20 4.07
CA ASP A 487 -1.68 -11.28 3.26
C ASP A 487 -1.77 -9.86 3.85
N ILE A 488 -0.66 -9.38 4.41
CA ILE A 488 -0.58 -8.18 5.24
C ILE A 488 -1.21 -6.99 4.53
N ASP A 489 -2.27 -6.42 5.11
CA ASP A 489 -2.95 -5.27 4.50
C ASP A 489 -2.00 -4.06 4.40
N LEU A 490 -2.22 -3.22 3.38
CA LEU A 490 -1.44 -2.01 3.12
C LEU A 490 -1.44 -1.05 4.32
N ALA A 491 -2.46 -1.12 5.19
CA ALA A 491 -2.57 -0.35 6.41
C ALA A 491 -1.44 -0.65 7.42
N ARG A 492 -0.98 -1.91 7.54
CA ARG A 492 0.13 -2.27 8.47
C ARG A 492 1.47 -1.71 8.00
N ARG A 493 1.63 -1.50 6.69
CA ARG A 493 2.82 -0.82 6.14
C ARG A 493 2.90 0.66 6.55
N VAL A 494 1.82 1.24 7.06
CA VAL A 494 1.71 2.65 7.41
C VAL A 494 1.63 2.87 8.93
N THR A 495 1.04 1.94 9.70
CA THR A 495 0.80 2.14 11.16
C THR A 495 1.73 1.34 12.08
N CYS A 496 2.15 0.13 11.69
CA CYS A 496 2.96 -0.79 12.51
C CYS A 496 4.09 -1.38 11.65
N TYR A 497 5.14 -0.58 11.49
CA TYR A 497 6.22 -0.70 10.50
C TYR A 497 7.15 -1.90 10.71
N VAL A 498 6.75 -3.17 10.59
CA VAL A 498 7.73 -4.28 10.72
C VAL A 498 8.83 -4.19 9.65
N ASP A 499 10.06 -3.84 10.03
CA ASP A 499 11.17 -3.69 9.10
C ASP A 499 11.69 -5.06 8.62
N PRO A 500 11.97 -5.23 7.31
CA PRO A 500 12.62 -6.44 6.81
C PRO A 500 14.04 -6.58 7.36
N PHE A 501 14.51 -7.81 7.53
CA PHE A 501 15.89 -8.07 7.92
C PHE A 501 16.87 -7.54 6.86
N PRO A 502 18.00 -6.91 7.24
CA PRO A 502 19.01 -6.46 6.29
C PRO A 502 19.53 -7.63 5.44
N ALA A 503 19.65 -7.43 4.13
CA ALA A 503 20.06 -8.50 3.21
C ALA A 503 21.45 -9.10 3.55
N ASP A 504 22.36 -8.28 4.06
CA ASP A 504 23.71 -8.73 4.44
C ASP A 504 23.69 -9.54 5.73
N TYR A 505 22.83 -9.17 6.68
CA TYR A 505 22.57 -9.97 7.87
C TYR A 505 21.98 -11.34 7.51
N ILE A 506 20.99 -11.38 6.61
CA ILE A 506 20.42 -12.64 6.12
C ILE A 506 21.51 -13.53 5.55
N ARG A 507 22.34 -13.00 4.62
CA ARG A 507 23.43 -13.76 3.98
C ARG A 507 24.45 -14.29 4.98
N LYS A 508 24.77 -13.50 6.01
CA LYS A 508 25.66 -13.89 7.10
C LYS A 508 25.10 -15.08 7.87
N VAL A 509 23.86 -14.98 8.35
CA VAL A 509 23.24 -15.99 9.21
C VAL A 509 22.97 -17.30 8.46
N ILE A 510 22.48 -17.24 7.21
CA ILE A 510 22.18 -18.47 6.44
C ILE A 510 23.44 -19.15 5.88
N ALA A 511 24.64 -18.58 6.08
CA ALA A 511 25.87 -19.21 5.61
C ALA A 511 26.07 -20.59 6.27
N PRO A 512 26.50 -21.63 5.52
CA PRO A 512 26.63 -22.99 6.05
C PRO A 512 27.60 -23.11 7.24
N ASP A 513 28.64 -22.28 7.25
CA ASP A 513 29.69 -22.19 8.25
C ASP A 513 29.34 -21.26 9.42
N TYR A 514 28.21 -20.54 9.36
CA TYR A 514 27.74 -19.71 10.47
C TYR A 514 27.18 -20.59 11.59
N ARG A 515 28.04 -20.87 12.59
CA ARG A 515 27.78 -21.61 13.82
C ARG A 515 28.33 -20.81 15.01
N PRO A 516 27.72 -19.66 15.34
CA PRO A 516 28.22 -18.80 16.38
C PRO A 516 28.02 -19.43 17.77
N ASP A 517 28.85 -19.05 18.73
CA ASP A 517 28.45 -19.19 20.13
C ASP A 517 27.37 -18.13 20.47
N LEU A 518 26.81 -18.21 21.67
CA LEU A 518 25.74 -17.32 22.09
C LEU A 518 26.16 -15.84 22.10
N SER A 519 27.42 -15.55 22.44
CA SER A 519 27.92 -14.17 22.48
C SER A 519 27.97 -13.57 21.09
N VAL A 520 28.54 -14.29 20.13
CA VAL A 520 28.65 -13.87 18.73
C VAL A 520 27.26 -13.74 18.10
N LEU A 521 26.34 -14.68 18.38
CA LEU A 521 24.97 -14.62 17.87
C LEU A 521 24.25 -13.35 18.31
N ILE A 522 24.38 -12.98 19.58
CA ILE A 522 23.75 -11.78 20.13
C ILE A 522 24.39 -10.52 19.56
N ASP A 523 25.72 -10.44 19.52
CA ASP A 523 26.44 -9.30 18.95
C ASP A 523 26.07 -9.07 17.48
N ASP A 524 26.01 -10.15 16.70
CA ASP A 524 25.68 -10.10 15.29
C ASP A 524 24.23 -9.66 15.07
N TYR A 525 23.28 -10.13 15.88
CA TYR A 525 21.91 -9.64 15.83
C TYR A 525 21.82 -8.16 16.22
N LEU A 526 22.48 -7.74 17.30
CA LEU A 526 22.43 -6.36 17.79
C LEU A 526 23.09 -5.36 16.83
N ALA A 527 24.12 -5.78 16.08
CA ALA A 527 24.77 -4.93 15.10
C ALA A 527 23.82 -4.52 13.95
N ASP A 528 22.99 -5.46 13.47
CA ASP A 528 22.13 -5.27 12.31
C ASP A 528 20.64 -5.04 12.67
N ASN A 529 20.22 -5.42 13.88
CA ASN A 529 18.84 -5.42 14.34
C ASN A 529 18.66 -4.91 15.79
N PRO A 530 19.19 -3.72 16.16
CA PRO A 530 19.02 -3.14 17.51
C PRO A 530 17.62 -2.52 17.72
N THR A 531 16.58 -3.20 17.25
CA THR A 531 15.20 -2.68 17.24
C THR A 531 14.20 -3.80 17.49
N ARG A 532 13.15 -3.49 18.25
CA ARG A 532 11.98 -4.37 18.41
C ARG A 532 11.16 -4.51 17.14
N ASN A 533 11.43 -3.66 16.16
CA ASN A 533 10.64 -3.49 14.95
C ASN A 533 10.97 -4.52 13.86
N ARG A 534 11.00 -5.81 14.21
CA ARG A 534 11.28 -6.93 13.31
C ARG A 534 10.13 -7.93 13.33
N MET A 535 9.98 -8.68 12.24
CA MET A 535 8.93 -9.70 12.11
C MET A 535 9.12 -10.84 13.11
N LEU A 536 10.39 -11.13 13.41
CA LEU A 536 10.83 -11.93 14.54
C LEU A 536 11.77 -11.05 15.37
N ASP A 537 11.28 -10.56 16.50
CA ASP A 537 12.08 -9.79 17.45
C ASP A 537 12.76 -10.73 18.44
N MET A 538 14.09 -10.75 18.40
CA MET A 538 14.91 -11.57 19.29
C MET A 538 15.37 -10.84 20.54
N LEU A 539 15.11 -9.53 20.68
CA LEU A 539 15.56 -8.76 21.83
C LEU A 539 15.02 -9.28 23.17
N PRO A 540 13.75 -9.72 23.30
CA PRO A 540 13.26 -10.30 24.55
C PRO A 540 14.03 -11.56 24.99
N LEU A 541 14.36 -12.44 24.02
CA LEU A 541 15.14 -13.65 24.27
C LEU A 541 16.59 -13.30 24.62
N PHE A 542 17.24 -12.45 23.84
CA PHE A 542 18.63 -12.09 24.08
C PHE A 542 18.80 -11.29 25.37
N LEU A 543 17.83 -10.47 25.76
CA LEU A 543 17.83 -9.80 27.05
C LEU A 543 17.70 -10.80 28.21
N PHE A 544 16.93 -11.88 28.02
CA PHE A 544 16.84 -12.97 29.01
C PHE A 544 18.15 -13.77 29.13
N LEU A 545 18.88 -13.95 28.03
CA LEU A 545 20.11 -14.74 27.99
C LEU A 545 21.36 -13.95 28.40
N ASP A 546 21.46 -12.68 28.01
CA ASP A 546 22.59 -11.79 28.32
C ASP A 546 22.11 -10.33 28.38
N GLU A 547 21.59 -9.95 29.56
CA GLU A 547 21.05 -8.61 29.79
C GLU A 547 22.11 -7.52 29.57
N GLU A 548 23.33 -7.74 30.05
CA GLU A 548 24.40 -6.73 29.99
C GLU A 548 24.73 -6.37 28.54
N ARG A 549 24.83 -7.36 27.66
CA ARG A 549 25.15 -7.15 26.24
C ARG A 549 24.05 -6.40 25.49
N VAL A 550 22.78 -6.76 25.71
CA VAL A 550 21.65 -6.08 25.08
C VAL A 550 21.50 -4.64 25.59
N ARG A 551 21.60 -4.42 26.91
CA ARG A 551 21.46 -3.08 27.52
C ARG A 551 22.56 -2.10 27.14
N LYS A 552 23.74 -2.59 26.70
CA LYS A 552 24.80 -1.75 26.13
C LYS A 552 24.41 -1.13 24.78
N VAL A 553 23.54 -1.78 24.02
CA VAL A 553 23.14 -1.33 22.67
C VAL A 553 21.79 -0.63 22.69
N THR A 554 20.82 -1.13 23.46
CA THR A 554 19.48 -0.56 23.55
C THR A 554 18.98 -0.46 24.99
N GLN A 555 18.43 0.70 25.35
CA GLN A 555 17.81 0.96 26.66
C GLN A 555 16.29 1.08 26.56
N ASP A 556 15.69 0.52 25.50
CA ASP A 556 14.24 0.55 25.32
C ASP A 556 13.53 -0.12 26.53
N PRO A 557 12.69 0.62 27.29
CA PRO A 557 12.00 0.08 28.45
C PRO A 557 10.87 -0.89 28.07
N LEU A 558 10.46 -0.94 26.80
CA LEU A 558 9.41 -1.83 26.30
C LEU A 558 9.92 -3.25 26.03
N VAL A 559 11.24 -3.43 25.95
CA VAL A 559 11.86 -4.76 25.82
C VAL A 559 11.91 -5.41 27.20
N LYS A 560 11.08 -6.45 27.40
CA LYS A 560 11.01 -7.25 28.63
C LYS A 560 11.69 -8.60 28.41
N ALA A 561 12.50 -9.04 29.37
CA ALA A 561 13.25 -10.29 29.29
C ALA A 561 12.30 -11.49 29.40
N ARG A 562 12.29 -12.38 28.39
CA ARG A 562 11.49 -13.61 28.40
C ARG A 562 12.09 -14.66 27.46
N PRO A 563 12.04 -15.97 27.81
CA PRO A 563 12.63 -17.05 27.01
C PRO A 563 11.75 -17.44 25.81
N THR A 564 11.46 -16.50 24.91
CA THR A 564 10.49 -16.69 23.83
C THR A 564 10.94 -16.05 22.52
N PHE A 565 10.50 -16.60 21.40
CA PHE A 565 10.56 -15.92 20.11
C PHE A 565 9.42 -14.91 20.04
N HIS A 566 9.69 -13.63 19.78
CA HIS A 566 8.62 -12.62 19.66
C HIS A 566 8.23 -12.46 18.18
N TYR A 567 7.22 -13.22 17.74
CA TYR A 567 6.77 -13.26 16.35
C TYR A 567 5.58 -12.30 16.13
N ARG A 568 5.79 -11.26 15.32
CA ARG A 568 4.91 -10.08 15.24
C ARG A 568 4.26 -9.88 13.85
N LEU A 569 4.49 -10.83 12.94
CA LEU A 569 4.06 -10.75 11.55
C LEU A 569 2.55 -10.96 11.31
N PRO A 570 1.84 -11.87 12.00
CA PRO A 570 0.46 -12.21 11.63
C PRO A 570 -0.54 -11.06 11.79
N ASP A 571 -1.51 -10.96 10.88
CA ASP A 571 -2.65 -10.01 10.96
C ASP A 571 -3.77 -10.58 11.83
N CYS A 572 -4.52 -9.71 12.50
CA CYS A 572 -5.74 -10.07 13.21
C CYS A 572 -6.98 -9.80 12.35
N GLU A 573 -7.60 -10.85 11.82
CA GLU A 573 -8.82 -10.77 11.00
C GLU A 573 -10.03 -11.40 11.72
N ILE A 574 -10.16 -11.10 13.02
CA ILE A 574 -11.12 -11.76 13.93
C ILE A 574 -12.57 -11.78 13.44
N HIS A 575 -12.98 -10.83 12.60
CA HIS A 575 -14.33 -10.77 12.02
C HIS A 575 -14.60 -11.77 10.88
N LYS A 576 -13.56 -12.31 10.22
CA LYS A 576 -13.72 -13.28 9.14
C LYS A 576 -14.08 -14.66 9.71
N PRO A 577 -15.14 -15.33 9.24
CA PRO A 577 -15.64 -16.57 9.83
C PRO A 577 -14.66 -17.74 9.70
N ASP A 578 -13.82 -17.73 8.68
CA ASP A 578 -12.78 -18.70 8.36
C ASP A 578 -11.42 -18.35 8.95
N TRP A 579 -11.26 -17.18 9.58
CA TRP A 579 -9.99 -16.82 10.23
C TRP A 579 -9.88 -17.45 11.62
N GLY A 580 -8.68 -17.85 11.99
CA GLY A 580 -8.37 -18.41 13.32
C GLY A 580 -6.88 -18.41 13.59
N LEU A 581 -6.53 -18.79 14.81
CA LEU A 581 -5.14 -18.87 15.27
C LEU A 581 -4.31 -19.86 14.42
N TYR A 582 -4.96 -20.93 13.96
CA TYR A 582 -4.39 -22.05 13.22
C TYR A 582 -3.65 -21.62 11.96
N LEU A 583 -4.09 -20.54 11.29
CA LEU A 583 -3.42 -20.06 10.08
C LEU A 583 -1.97 -19.67 10.37
N ALA A 584 -1.78 -18.81 11.35
CA ALA A 584 -0.47 -18.26 11.68
C ALA A 584 0.36 -19.19 12.57
N TRP A 585 -0.30 -19.96 13.45
CA TRP A 585 0.38 -20.99 14.24
C TRP A 585 0.95 -22.10 13.36
N ASN A 586 0.18 -22.59 12.38
CA ASN A 586 0.65 -23.65 11.49
C ASN A 586 1.82 -23.19 10.61
N ASP A 587 1.84 -21.92 10.22
CA ASP A 587 2.97 -21.31 9.52
C ASP A 587 4.21 -21.21 10.42
N TRP A 588 4.06 -20.87 11.69
CA TRP A 588 5.16 -20.92 12.67
C TRP A 588 5.68 -22.34 12.89
N VAL A 589 4.80 -23.35 12.93
CA VAL A 589 5.20 -24.75 13.08
C VAL A 589 6.10 -25.21 11.92
N GLU A 590 5.91 -24.71 10.70
CA GLU A 590 6.82 -25.01 9.59
C GLU A 590 8.23 -24.43 9.80
N VAL A 591 8.35 -23.28 10.48
CA VAL A 591 9.66 -22.72 10.89
C VAL A 591 10.37 -23.69 11.84
N GLU A 592 9.67 -24.15 12.88
CA GLU A 592 10.26 -25.08 13.84
C GLU A 592 10.58 -26.44 13.21
N ARG A 593 9.71 -26.96 12.33
CA ARG A 593 9.95 -28.21 11.59
C ARG A 593 11.19 -28.11 10.72
N LEU A 594 11.38 -27.00 10.00
CA LEU A 594 12.59 -26.82 9.22
C LEU A 594 13.81 -26.74 10.14
N ALA A 595 13.71 -26.01 11.26
CA ALA A 595 14.80 -25.90 12.23
C ALA A 595 15.20 -27.23 12.87
N ALA A 596 14.23 -28.13 13.10
CA ALA A 596 14.46 -29.43 13.71
C ALA A 596 15.19 -30.43 12.79
N ASP A 597 15.09 -30.24 11.47
CA ASP A 597 15.78 -31.07 10.48
C ASP A 597 17.02 -30.35 9.96
N SER A 598 18.17 -30.66 10.55
CA SER A 598 19.45 -30.02 10.20
C SER A 598 19.86 -30.23 8.74
N GLU A 599 19.56 -31.39 8.15
CA GLU A 599 19.92 -31.66 6.75
C GLU A 599 19.06 -30.81 5.82
N ARG A 600 17.73 -30.83 6.04
CA ARG A 600 16.77 -30.02 5.29
C ARG A 600 17.02 -28.52 5.45
N LEU A 601 17.31 -28.05 6.66
CA LEU A 601 17.65 -26.65 6.93
C LEU A 601 18.89 -26.20 6.15
N ASN A 602 19.98 -26.97 6.21
CA ASN A 602 21.21 -26.62 5.52
C ASN A 602 21.01 -26.60 3.99
N GLY A 603 20.23 -27.54 3.45
CA GLY A 603 19.83 -27.54 2.05
C GLY A 603 19.03 -26.29 1.67
N CYS A 604 18.02 -25.94 2.47
CA CYS A 604 17.18 -24.76 2.28
C CYS A 604 18.00 -23.47 2.34
N CYS A 605 18.91 -23.32 3.32
CA CYS A 605 19.82 -22.19 3.41
C CYS A 605 20.72 -22.05 2.17
N ALA A 606 21.26 -23.16 1.65
CA ALA A 606 22.08 -23.15 0.45
C ALA A 606 21.28 -22.74 -0.79
N ALA A 607 20.06 -23.27 -0.95
CA ALA A 607 19.15 -22.91 -2.03
C ALA A 607 18.74 -21.43 -1.93
N TYR A 608 18.40 -20.95 -0.74
CA TYR A 608 18.02 -19.55 -0.53
C TYR A 608 19.18 -18.61 -0.83
N ARG A 609 20.39 -18.93 -0.38
CA ARG A 609 21.59 -18.16 -0.70
C ARG A 609 21.83 -18.08 -2.21
N ALA A 610 21.70 -19.21 -2.92
CA ALA A 610 21.82 -19.23 -4.38
C ALA A 610 20.74 -18.37 -5.06
N PHE A 611 19.52 -18.35 -4.52
CA PHE A 611 18.45 -17.45 -4.97
C PHE A 611 18.77 -15.97 -4.69
N LEU A 612 19.36 -15.64 -3.54
CA LEU A 612 19.79 -14.28 -3.20
C LEU A 612 20.88 -13.74 -4.14
N ASP A 613 21.63 -14.62 -4.81
CA ASP A 613 22.68 -14.25 -5.76
C ASP A 613 22.18 -14.11 -7.21
N ARG A 614 20.88 -14.30 -7.48
CA ARG A 614 20.26 -14.20 -8.83
C ARG A 614 19.36 -12.96 -8.97
N PRO A 615 19.85 -11.85 -9.56
CA PRO A 615 19.09 -10.58 -9.62
C PRO A 615 17.80 -10.63 -10.45
N LEU A 616 17.74 -11.50 -11.47
CA LEU A 616 16.62 -11.61 -12.42
C LEU A 616 15.50 -12.56 -11.94
N GLU A 617 15.83 -13.58 -11.13
CA GLU A 617 14.83 -14.53 -10.59
C GLU A 617 14.12 -13.98 -9.34
N ARG A 618 14.77 -13.06 -8.60
CA ARG A 618 14.13 -12.24 -7.56
C ARG A 618 12.95 -11.41 -8.06
N TRP A 619 12.87 -11.14 -9.37
CA TRP A 619 11.78 -10.37 -9.99
C TRP A 619 10.51 -11.20 -10.26
N LEU A 620 10.53 -12.53 -10.04
CA LEU A 620 9.46 -13.47 -10.38
C LEU A 620 8.84 -14.20 -9.17
N ASP A 621 9.16 -13.82 -7.93
CA ASP A 621 8.69 -14.47 -6.69
C ASP A 621 8.92 -16.00 -6.62
N ALA A 622 9.89 -16.53 -7.38
CA ALA A 622 10.13 -17.96 -7.53
C ALA A 622 10.49 -18.70 -6.22
N TRP A 623 10.99 -17.98 -5.21
CA TRP A 623 11.43 -18.61 -3.95
C TRP A 623 10.28 -19.21 -3.15
N LYS A 624 9.09 -18.58 -3.15
CA LYS A 624 7.91 -19.13 -2.47
C LYS A 624 7.51 -20.48 -3.06
N ASP A 625 7.45 -20.56 -4.39
CA ASP A 625 7.07 -21.78 -5.10
C ASP A 625 8.12 -22.89 -4.88
N VAL A 626 9.41 -22.53 -4.80
CA VAL A 626 10.49 -23.47 -4.46
C VAL A 626 10.35 -23.97 -3.02
N LEU A 627 10.05 -23.10 -2.04
CA LEU A 627 9.81 -23.51 -0.66
C LEU A 627 8.64 -24.50 -0.55
N GLU A 628 7.50 -24.19 -1.16
CA GLU A 628 6.31 -25.05 -1.14
C GLU A 628 6.54 -26.39 -1.87
N ALA A 629 7.37 -26.41 -2.91
CA ALA A 629 7.64 -27.61 -3.68
C ALA A 629 8.70 -28.54 -3.04
N GLU A 630 9.73 -27.96 -2.42
CA GLU A 630 10.97 -28.68 -2.08
C GLU A 630 11.31 -28.70 -0.58
N TRP A 631 10.86 -27.72 0.22
CA TRP A 631 11.37 -27.51 1.58
C TRP A 631 10.31 -27.57 2.68
N LEU A 632 9.04 -27.35 2.34
CA LEU A 632 7.91 -27.48 3.26
C LEU A 632 7.30 -28.89 3.19
N GLU A 633 6.75 -29.37 4.30
CA GLU A 633 5.98 -30.61 4.27
C GLU A 633 4.75 -30.41 3.37
N ARG A 634 4.54 -31.31 2.41
CA ARG A 634 3.32 -31.27 1.58
C ARG A 634 2.10 -31.42 2.51
N PRO A 635 1.06 -30.59 2.35
CA PRO A 635 -0.16 -30.69 3.13
C PRO A 635 -0.79 -32.08 3.03
#